data_AF-A0AAD8YGJ4-F1
#
_entry.id   AF-A0AAD8YGJ4-F1
#
_cell.length_a   1.000
_cell.length_b   1.000
_cell.length_c   1.000
_cell.angle_alpha   90.00
_cell.angle_beta   90.00
_cell.angle_gamma   90.00
#
_symmetry.space_group_name_H-M   'P 1'
#
loop_
_entity.id
_entity.type
_entity.pdbx_description
1 polymer ?
#
loop_
_entity_poly.entity_id
_entity_poly.type
_entity_poly.pdbx_seq_one_letter_code
_entity_poly.pdbx_strand_id
1 'polypeptide(L)'
;MSDSSSSSSSEESDEDIFLNNLRRMRDNDPTVTRLVADGSFAFIQDMTDDGWEQFGRDVSNSNHLDDLQFTQCLDDHNMSFLFRGLTRSSSIETFSAAGNEFGFNGVQSMVPFLQNANNLVDLDINHNDITSEGFNLLFRALRDSPIKGLHACHCGLDSIKIDDAYVPNNLLSLFLFGNNIKADGCRQIAKLLQREHATLEQLLLGHNKIDNEGISIIANALRTNTSLTMMNLNKNERITIEGMKLLLKLLNDISSIKATLQSNHTLQNVILNDSFDDTDIVRKIDRMLLINFSHMKDRAGREKVICTQLDSKLRSEMCSLQGIEHPGKPLTEIGPLLLPEVLKKVGNHHGLSGFYESFRTSVADLWTTINREAWLQQKKEEIAKELDVLAAKRLELENQMADVNMEIAAIRQHTEVVADDGSHSSKRQRIHLPKKILQRLLLFFLFYLDLDIEGDNSLATRRLQILMPSCSPGVYFKSRTSSSEEVTFCCVQGSYISPKEWMNSRAENALGSILWDIGRCDFIGCRSMQHVENVARKVRDAAKAAVTPKYEKVAAALAESLAIGWDLGASVFMRVNGETVLDIAGGYQDKEKTIPYDVTTMNLVFSSGKIPETIGIALLVDKGLMELDTPIKEYWPEFAQKGKGEITMGDILSHRSGAMDSFEETPDAATLQDDHKRDEFLASQKFLFPRGTVGYRGASSAFYTDAVVRRVDPLKRSLLQLVQEELFDTVGQSIFCPPISSHDWEGRMSKVHDIPLSKMMLGLLPQLYLSNFYRSVLGEDHPLVLSDSEVNLYRNYILKVDPNSPLAKPGLPDMDQGEASWNNRSSWLSYPMMSANCLTNARGTGHVFDAFMRGKVVSDDTLALFLKPVGTNEFDNFLSNNVTYSAGGFGIGGAGKEGPLFLGIFKQPVGAQCTGWGGIGGSTIMHCLVGAHNVTLSYVPNLLSPLVQLDRGMKLLSEAVGILLDLEE
;
A
#
# COMPACT_ATOMS: atom_id res chain seq x y z
N MET A 1 63.46 3.20 8.18
CA MET A 1 64.49 2.22 7.72
C MET A 1 64.35 2.09 6.22
N SER A 2 65.50 1.92 5.57
CA SER A 2 65.72 1.38 4.22
C SER A 2 65.24 2.17 3.00
N ASP A 3 66.25 2.64 2.27
CA ASP A 3 66.36 2.85 0.83
C ASP A 3 65.37 2.09 -0.06
N SER A 4 64.92 2.77 -1.12
CA SER A 4 64.63 2.11 -2.39
C SER A 4 64.95 3.05 -3.56
N SER A 5 66.00 2.66 -4.27
CA SER A 5 66.39 3.01 -5.64
C SER A 5 65.24 3.48 -6.54
N SER A 6 65.40 4.68 -7.09
CA SER A 6 64.60 5.22 -8.19
C SER A 6 64.86 4.45 -9.48
N SER A 7 63.94 3.57 -9.86
CA SER A 7 63.76 3.15 -11.26
C SER A 7 62.95 4.23 -11.98
N SER A 8 63.60 5.07 -12.77
CA SER A 8 62.93 6.01 -13.67
C SER A 8 62.36 5.25 -14.87
N SER A 9 61.09 4.83 -14.78
CA SER A 9 60.26 4.71 -15.97
C SER A 9 59.91 6.12 -16.41
N SER A 10 60.45 6.57 -17.54
CA SER A 10 60.09 7.84 -18.17
C SER A 10 58.59 7.83 -18.49
N GLU A 11 57.79 8.56 -17.74
CA GLU A 11 56.43 8.92 -18.16
C GLU A 11 56.57 9.75 -19.45
N GLU A 12 56.03 9.22 -20.54
CA GLU A 12 55.97 9.90 -21.84
C GLU A 12 55.15 11.19 -21.65
N SER A 13 55.68 12.34 -22.08
CA SER A 13 54.99 13.62 -21.87
C SER A 13 53.73 13.70 -22.73
N ASP A 14 52.73 14.51 -22.34
CA ASP A 14 51.50 14.70 -23.12
C ASP A 14 51.80 15.17 -24.56
N GLU A 15 52.87 15.97 -24.75
CA GLU A 15 53.34 16.40 -26.06
C GLU A 15 53.95 15.23 -26.87
N ASP A 16 54.71 14.34 -26.23
CA ASP A 16 55.25 13.14 -26.90
C ASP A 16 54.12 12.21 -27.37
N ILE A 17 53.09 12.02 -26.54
CA ILE A 17 51.89 11.25 -26.88
C ILE A 17 51.18 11.89 -28.07
N PHE A 18 50.98 13.21 -28.05
CA PHE A 18 50.39 13.95 -29.16
C PHE A 18 51.19 13.78 -30.46
N LEU A 19 52.52 13.97 -30.42
CA LEU A 19 53.39 13.83 -31.59
C LEU A 19 53.41 12.39 -32.15
N ASN A 20 53.38 11.38 -31.27
CA ASN A 20 53.28 9.98 -31.66
C ASN A 20 51.94 9.69 -32.35
N ASN A 21 50.83 10.13 -31.75
CA ASN A 21 49.51 9.97 -32.34
C ASN A 21 49.36 10.74 -33.65
N LEU A 22 49.92 11.95 -33.77
CA LEU A 22 49.93 12.72 -35.01
C LEU A 22 50.64 11.99 -36.14
N ARG A 23 51.81 11.37 -35.88
CA ARG A 23 52.52 10.55 -36.87
C ARG A 23 51.71 9.34 -37.29
N ARG A 24 51.15 8.61 -36.34
CA ARG A 24 50.34 7.40 -36.59
C ARG A 24 49.03 7.71 -37.32
N MET A 25 48.40 8.85 -37.01
CA MET A 25 47.24 9.36 -37.73
C MET A 25 47.58 9.68 -39.19
N ARG A 26 48.76 10.26 -39.46
CA ARG A 26 49.24 10.50 -40.84
C ARG A 26 49.42 9.20 -41.62
N ASP A 27 49.78 8.12 -40.94
CA ASP A 27 49.85 6.77 -41.51
C ASP A 27 48.46 6.07 -41.57
N ASN A 28 47.39 6.78 -41.18
CA ASN A 28 46.00 6.31 -41.09
C ASN A 28 45.88 5.03 -40.24
N ASP A 29 46.60 4.97 -39.12
CA ASP A 29 46.54 3.89 -38.13
C ASP A 29 45.11 3.81 -37.51
N PRO A 30 44.41 2.67 -37.63
CA PRO A 30 43.03 2.53 -37.13
C PRO A 30 42.90 2.57 -35.60
N THR A 31 44.02 2.54 -34.87
CA THR A 31 44.01 2.63 -33.41
C THR A 31 44.09 4.06 -32.87
N VAL A 32 44.33 5.05 -33.74
CA VAL A 32 44.31 6.48 -33.36
C VAL A 32 42.94 7.06 -33.67
N THR A 33 42.06 7.04 -32.68
CA THR A 33 40.70 7.60 -32.81
C THR A 33 40.58 9.00 -32.22
N ARG A 34 41.47 9.38 -31.31
CA ARG A 34 41.45 10.68 -30.61
C ARG A 34 42.75 11.45 -30.80
N LEU A 35 42.64 12.76 -31.00
CA LEU A 35 43.78 13.68 -31.03
C LEU A 35 43.46 14.95 -30.23
N VAL A 36 44.38 15.34 -29.33
CA VAL A 36 44.25 16.52 -28.47
C VAL A 36 45.44 17.43 -28.72
N ALA A 37 45.18 18.63 -29.23
CA ALA A 37 46.17 19.67 -29.45
C ALA A 37 46.03 20.77 -28.38
N ASP A 38 47.11 21.05 -27.67
CA ASP A 38 47.14 22.01 -26.57
C ASP A 38 48.16 23.11 -26.85
N GLY A 39 47.82 24.36 -26.51
CA GLY A 39 48.68 25.53 -26.69
C GLY A 39 49.96 25.51 -25.85
N SER A 40 50.06 24.65 -24.84
CA SER A 40 51.28 24.45 -24.05
C SER A 40 52.35 23.64 -24.79
N PHE A 41 52.00 22.92 -25.86
CA PHE A 41 52.94 22.10 -26.63
C PHE A 41 53.85 22.98 -27.49
N ALA A 42 55.17 22.77 -27.39
CA ALA A 42 56.15 23.53 -28.18
C ALA A 42 55.89 23.38 -29.69
N PHE A 43 55.52 22.17 -30.14
CA PHE A 43 55.15 21.91 -31.53
C PHE A 43 53.98 22.78 -32.03
N ILE A 44 52.99 23.03 -31.18
CA ILE A 44 51.82 23.85 -31.53
C ILE A 44 52.19 25.34 -31.54
N GLN A 45 53.00 25.79 -30.57
CA GLN A 45 53.49 27.18 -30.48
C GLN A 45 54.35 27.58 -31.68
N ASP A 46 55.17 26.66 -32.20
CA ASP A 46 56.08 26.88 -33.34
C ASP A 46 55.42 26.65 -34.71
N MET A 47 54.11 26.35 -34.76
CA MET A 47 53.42 25.99 -36.00
C MET A 47 53.22 27.19 -36.93
N THR A 48 53.71 27.08 -38.17
CA THR A 48 53.54 28.11 -39.22
C THR A 48 52.14 28.03 -39.86
N ASP A 49 51.76 29.08 -40.60
CA ASP A 49 50.53 29.11 -41.41
C ASP A 49 50.38 27.87 -42.33
N ASP A 50 51.43 27.52 -43.07
CA ASP A 50 51.48 26.32 -43.91
C ASP A 50 51.39 25.03 -43.07
N GLY A 51 51.93 25.06 -41.85
CA GLY A 51 51.87 23.96 -40.88
C GLY A 51 50.44 23.69 -40.43
N TRP A 52 49.68 24.73 -40.08
CA TRP A 52 48.26 24.61 -39.72
C TRP A 52 47.41 24.10 -40.88
N GLU A 53 47.64 24.57 -42.09
CA GLU A 53 46.93 24.10 -43.28
C GLU A 53 47.26 22.63 -43.58
N GLN A 54 48.53 22.22 -43.43
CA GLN A 54 48.91 20.83 -43.59
C GLN A 54 48.33 19.95 -42.49
N PHE A 55 48.31 20.41 -41.24
CA PHE A 55 47.67 19.70 -40.13
C PHE A 55 46.20 19.45 -40.42
N GLY A 56 45.47 20.46 -40.91
CA GLY A 56 44.08 20.31 -41.34
C GLY A 56 43.89 19.28 -42.46
N ARG A 57 44.79 19.24 -43.45
CA ARG A 57 44.79 18.21 -44.50
C ARG A 57 45.03 16.81 -43.96
N ASP A 58 45.99 16.66 -43.04
CA ASP A 58 46.31 15.38 -42.41
C ASP A 58 45.10 14.83 -41.66
N VAL A 59 44.42 15.68 -40.88
CA VAL A 59 43.17 15.35 -40.19
C VAL A 59 42.06 14.98 -41.19
N SER A 60 41.87 15.75 -42.26
CA SER A 60 40.82 15.49 -43.27
C SER A 60 41.01 14.17 -44.01
N ASN A 61 42.25 13.68 -44.11
CA ASN A 61 42.58 12.41 -44.76
C ASN A 61 42.48 11.19 -43.82
N SER A 62 42.35 11.40 -42.50
CA SER A 62 42.14 10.32 -41.54
C SER A 62 40.74 9.74 -41.69
N ASN A 63 40.64 8.41 -41.69
CA ASN A 63 39.36 7.69 -41.73
C ASN A 63 38.95 7.11 -40.38
N HIS A 64 39.78 7.29 -39.35
CA HIS A 64 39.62 6.65 -38.05
C HIS A 64 39.54 7.63 -36.89
N LEU A 65 39.90 8.90 -37.11
CA LEU A 65 39.83 9.94 -36.09
C LEU A 65 38.37 10.36 -35.87
N ASP A 66 37.81 9.99 -34.71
CA ASP A 66 36.44 10.32 -34.31
C ASP A 66 36.36 11.50 -33.33
N ASP A 67 37.41 11.77 -32.54
CA ASP A 67 37.47 12.84 -31.54
C ASP A 67 38.68 13.76 -31.76
N LEU A 68 38.41 15.04 -32.02
CA LEU A 68 39.43 16.06 -32.25
C LEU A 68 39.23 17.24 -31.29
N GLN A 69 40.27 17.56 -30.51
CA GLN A 69 40.21 18.57 -29.46
C GLN A 69 41.34 19.59 -29.59
N PHE A 70 40.99 20.86 -29.43
CA PHE A 70 41.91 21.99 -29.41
C PHE A 70 41.65 22.85 -28.17
N THR A 71 42.70 23.16 -27.41
CA THR A 71 42.60 24.03 -26.24
C THR A 71 43.78 25.00 -26.20
N GLN A 72 43.52 26.27 -25.91
CA GLN A 72 44.52 27.35 -25.81
C GLN A 72 45.45 27.50 -27.03
N CYS A 73 45.04 27.05 -28.21
CA CYS A 73 45.89 27.05 -29.41
C CYS A 73 45.22 27.62 -30.66
N LEU A 74 43.92 27.95 -30.63
CA LEU A 74 43.20 28.50 -31.77
C LEU A 74 42.85 29.98 -31.60
N ASP A 75 43.02 30.74 -32.68
CA ASP A 75 42.55 32.12 -32.85
C ASP A 75 41.94 32.30 -34.26
N ASP A 76 41.39 33.48 -34.55
CA ASP A 76 40.80 33.79 -35.86
C ASP A 76 41.80 33.58 -37.03
N HIS A 77 43.11 33.82 -36.80
CA HIS A 77 44.14 33.77 -37.83
C HIS A 77 44.50 32.33 -38.17
N ASN A 78 44.88 31.51 -37.19
CA ASN A 78 45.31 30.14 -37.44
C ASN A 78 44.16 29.20 -37.83
N MET A 79 42.94 29.45 -37.36
CA MET A 79 41.74 28.73 -37.81
C MET A 79 41.52 28.92 -39.32
N SER A 80 41.87 30.08 -39.87
CA SER A 80 41.73 30.33 -41.31
C SER A 80 42.60 29.41 -42.16
N PHE A 81 43.76 28.99 -41.65
CA PHE A 81 44.64 28.01 -42.31
C PHE A 81 44.22 26.58 -42.00
N LEU A 82 43.92 26.27 -40.73
CA LEU A 82 43.43 24.95 -40.32
C LEU A 82 42.23 24.51 -41.17
N PHE A 83 41.22 25.36 -41.32
CA PHE A 83 39.99 25.04 -42.07
C PHE A 83 40.10 25.23 -43.59
N ARG A 84 41.20 25.78 -44.11
CA ARG A 84 41.55 25.59 -45.53
C ARG A 84 41.96 24.16 -45.82
N GLY A 85 42.66 23.51 -44.88
CA GLY A 85 43.03 22.09 -44.98
C GLY A 85 41.90 21.15 -44.59
N LEU A 86 41.18 21.46 -43.50
CA LEU A 86 40.09 20.66 -42.95
C LEU A 86 38.73 21.16 -43.44
N THR A 87 38.41 20.95 -44.72
CA THR A 87 37.11 21.39 -45.29
C THR A 87 36.00 20.34 -45.18
N ARG A 88 36.35 19.09 -44.85
CA ARG A 88 35.43 17.97 -44.69
C ARG A 88 36.03 16.92 -43.76
N SER A 89 35.19 16.10 -43.17
CA SER A 89 35.61 14.87 -42.51
C SER A 89 34.55 13.77 -42.66
N SER A 90 35.01 12.54 -42.86
CA SER A 90 34.17 11.34 -42.92
C SER A 90 34.24 10.49 -41.66
N SER A 91 35.04 10.87 -40.65
CA SER A 91 35.22 10.09 -39.42
C SER A 91 34.94 10.87 -38.15
N ILE A 92 35.16 12.18 -38.14
CA ILE A 92 35.01 13.00 -36.92
C ILE A 92 33.55 13.01 -36.47
N GLU A 93 33.32 12.50 -35.26
CA GLU A 93 32.04 12.51 -34.55
C GLU A 93 31.97 13.61 -33.49
N THR A 94 33.11 13.93 -32.84
CA THR A 94 33.22 14.95 -31.80
C THR A 94 34.32 15.94 -32.15
N PHE A 95 33.99 17.24 -32.10
CA PHE A 95 34.96 18.31 -32.29
C PHE A 95 34.87 19.30 -31.12
N SER A 96 35.98 19.48 -30.41
CA SER A 96 36.09 20.49 -29.35
C SER A 96 37.14 21.54 -29.70
N ALA A 97 36.75 22.80 -29.65
CA ALA A 97 37.62 23.96 -29.65
C ALA A 97 37.36 24.82 -28.40
N ALA A 98 37.11 24.17 -27.27
CA ALA A 98 36.83 24.84 -26.01
C ALA A 98 38.09 25.53 -25.43
N GLY A 99 37.90 26.71 -24.85
CA GLY A 99 38.98 27.45 -24.17
C GLY A 99 40.02 28.02 -25.12
N ASN A 100 39.57 28.60 -26.24
CA ASN A 100 40.41 29.29 -27.22
C ASN A 100 39.98 30.78 -27.29
N GLU A 101 40.53 31.56 -28.21
CA GLU A 101 40.29 33.01 -28.28
C GLU A 101 39.75 33.47 -29.65
N PHE A 102 39.05 32.59 -30.37
CA PHE A 102 38.49 32.94 -31.68
C PHE A 102 37.11 33.61 -31.58
N GLY A 103 36.82 34.45 -32.56
CA GLY A 103 35.57 35.20 -32.69
C GLY A 103 34.80 34.84 -33.95
N PHE A 104 34.14 35.83 -34.54
CA PHE A 104 33.33 35.65 -35.75
C PHE A 104 34.13 35.10 -36.95
N ASN A 105 35.38 35.56 -37.17
CA ASN A 105 36.13 35.16 -38.37
C ASN A 105 36.64 33.72 -38.28
N GLY A 106 36.99 33.24 -37.09
CA GLY A 106 37.31 31.84 -36.83
C GLY A 106 36.13 30.93 -37.14
N VAL A 107 34.93 31.29 -36.64
CA VAL A 107 33.69 30.58 -36.99
C VAL A 107 33.43 30.60 -38.50
N GLN A 108 33.61 31.75 -39.16
CA GLN A 108 33.43 31.88 -40.61
C GLN A 108 34.35 30.94 -41.39
N SER A 109 35.60 30.79 -40.93
CA SER A 109 36.57 29.88 -41.54
C SER A 109 36.16 28.41 -41.39
N MET A 110 35.48 28.05 -40.29
CA MET A 110 35.01 26.69 -40.00
C MET A 110 33.74 26.27 -40.77
N VAL A 111 32.99 27.21 -41.37
CA VAL A 111 31.72 26.91 -42.05
C VAL A 111 31.80 25.78 -43.09
N PRO A 112 32.80 25.73 -44.00
CA PRO A 112 32.90 24.63 -44.97
C PRO A 112 33.01 23.27 -44.30
N PHE A 113 33.76 23.15 -43.20
CA PHE A 113 33.87 21.93 -42.41
C PHE A 113 32.52 21.52 -41.84
N LEU A 114 31.82 22.43 -41.15
CA LEU A 114 30.53 22.13 -40.52
C LEU A 114 29.48 21.64 -41.52
N GLN A 115 29.51 22.17 -42.75
CA GLN A 115 28.59 21.78 -43.82
C GLN A 115 28.92 20.42 -44.45
N ASN A 116 30.16 19.94 -44.31
CA ASN A 116 30.63 18.70 -44.94
C ASN A 116 31.09 17.62 -43.94
N ALA A 117 30.92 17.86 -42.63
CA ALA A 117 31.20 16.90 -41.57
C ALA A 117 29.98 16.02 -41.32
N ASN A 118 29.80 15.00 -42.16
CA ASN A 118 28.58 14.18 -42.20
C ASN A 118 28.38 13.25 -40.99
N ASN A 119 29.37 13.14 -40.11
CA ASN A 119 29.32 12.33 -38.89
C ASN A 119 29.41 13.16 -37.60
N LEU A 120 29.49 14.49 -37.68
CA LEU A 120 29.68 15.36 -36.51
C LEU A 120 28.42 15.40 -35.63
N VAL A 121 28.45 14.67 -34.51
CA VAL A 121 27.33 14.54 -33.56
C VAL A 121 27.45 15.52 -32.39
N ASP A 122 28.67 15.91 -31.99
CA ASP A 122 28.89 16.83 -30.86
C ASP A 122 29.93 17.91 -31.21
N LEU A 123 29.59 19.17 -30.93
CA LEU A 123 30.44 20.34 -31.19
C LEU A 123 30.56 21.19 -29.93
N ASP A 124 31.77 21.28 -29.39
CA ASP A 124 32.09 22.11 -28.24
C ASP A 124 32.94 23.32 -28.65
N ILE A 125 32.39 24.51 -28.44
CA ILE A 125 33.05 25.80 -28.68
C ILE A 125 33.03 26.67 -27.42
N ASN A 126 32.88 26.08 -26.24
CA ASN A 126 32.81 26.79 -24.97
C ASN A 126 34.00 27.75 -24.78
N HIS A 127 33.79 28.86 -24.08
CA HIS A 127 34.82 29.84 -23.74
C HIS A 127 35.56 30.44 -24.97
N ASN A 128 34.80 30.98 -25.93
CA ASN A 128 35.32 31.71 -27.11
C ASN A 128 34.49 32.98 -27.38
N ASP A 129 35.07 34.10 -27.81
CA ASP A 129 34.34 35.36 -28.00
C ASP A 129 33.61 35.48 -29.36
N ILE A 130 32.82 34.47 -29.71
CA ILE A 130 32.16 34.38 -31.03
C ILE A 130 30.98 35.35 -31.20
N THR A 131 30.42 35.86 -30.11
CA THR A 131 29.22 36.70 -30.04
C THR A 131 27.97 36.05 -30.64
N SER A 132 26.82 36.73 -30.54
CA SER A 132 25.58 36.30 -31.20
C SER A 132 25.72 36.20 -32.72
N GLU A 133 26.56 37.02 -33.36
CA GLU A 133 26.73 37.02 -34.81
C GLU A 133 27.43 35.73 -35.29
N GLY A 134 28.54 35.36 -34.64
CA GLY A 134 29.28 34.13 -34.94
C GLY A 134 28.44 32.90 -34.62
N PHE A 135 27.78 32.86 -33.47
CA PHE A 135 26.89 31.74 -33.13
C PHE A 135 25.78 31.55 -34.16
N ASN A 136 25.16 32.64 -34.65
CA ASN A 136 24.13 32.55 -35.68
C ASN A 136 24.68 32.02 -37.01
N LEU A 137 25.91 32.36 -37.39
CA LEU A 137 26.55 31.82 -38.59
C LEU A 137 26.78 30.30 -38.44
N LEU A 138 27.31 29.89 -37.29
CA LEU A 138 27.55 28.48 -36.94
C LEU A 138 26.25 27.67 -36.94
N PHE A 139 25.21 28.19 -36.29
CA PHE A 139 23.91 27.53 -36.17
C PHE A 139 23.27 27.28 -37.55
N ARG A 140 23.43 28.21 -38.50
CA ARG A 140 22.96 28.03 -39.89
C ARG A 140 23.78 26.99 -40.66
N ALA A 141 25.10 26.96 -40.45
CA ALA A 141 25.98 26.01 -41.11
C ALA A 141 25.65 24.56 -40.73
N LEU A 142 25.13 24.35 -39.50
CA LEU A 142 24.75 23.05 -38.96
C LEU A 142 23.34 22.56 -39.35
N ARG A 143 22.60 23.27 -40.21
CA ARG A 143 21.20 22.93 -40.56
C ARG A 143 20.99 21.46 -40.92
N ASP A 144 21.81 20.96 -41.85
CA ASP A 144 21.70 19.60 -42.42
C ASP A 144 22.70 18.61 -41.77
N SER A 145 23.33 19.02 -40.67
CA SER A 145 24.29 18.22 -39.90
C SER A 145 23.57 17.16 -39.04
N PRO A 146 24.22 16.02 -38.74
CA PRO A 146 23.71 15.05 -37.76
C PRO A 146 23.85 15.53 -36.29
N ILE A 147 24.29 16.77 -36.06
CA ILE A 147 24.57 17.34 -34.74
C ILE A 147 23.42 17.09 -33.75
N LYS A 148 23.79 16.56 -32.58
CA LYS A 148 22.90 16.31 -31.44
C LYS A 148 23.26 17.19 -30.25
N GLY A 149 24.54 17.47 -30.02
CA GLY A 149 25.03 18.33 -28.93
C GLY A 149 25.75 19.56 -29.45
N LEU A 150 25.38 20.74 -28.96
CA LEU A 150 26.06 22.00 -29.26
C LEU A 150 26.36 22.76 -27.96
N HIS A 151 27.66 22.96 -27.68
CA HIS A 151 28.13 23.62 -26.46
C HIS A 151 28.74 24.98 -26.77
N ALA A 152 28.07 26.06 -26.34
CA ALA A 152 28.48 27.44 -26.55
C ALA A 152 28.35 28.26 -25.24
N CYS A 153 28.88 27.70 -24.17
CA CYS A 153 28.96 28.35 -22.87
C CYS A 153 30.02 29.45 -22.88
N HIS A 154 29.79 30.55 -22.16
CA HIS A 154 30.74 31.66 -22.04
C HIS A 154 31.23 32.21 -23.39
N CYS A 155 30.30 32.41 -24.33
CA CYS A 155 30.62 32.76 -25.72
C CYS A 155 30.21 34.19 -26.13
N GLY A 156 29.77 35.00 -25.18
CA GLY A 156 29.35 36.39 -25.41
C GLY A 156 27.96 36.55 -26.06
N LEU A 157 27.13 35.50 -26.07
CA LEU A 157 25.81 35.54 -26.72
C LEU A 157 24.80 36.38 -25.93
N ASP A 158 24.01 37.21 -26.59
CA ASP A 158 22.83 37.88 -26.02
C ASP A 158 21.49 37.40 -26.61
N SER A 159 21.53 36.76 -27.78
CA SER A 159 20.37 36.27 -28.53
C SER A 159 20.78 35.22 -29.57
N ILE A 160 19.84 34.37 -29.96
CA ILE A 160 20.02 33.37 -31.03
C ILE A 160 18.96 33.63 -32.09
N LYS A 161 19.34 34.00 -33.30
CA LYS A 161 18.38 34.28 -34.36
C LYS A 161 17.83 32.97 -34.92
N ILE A 162 16.60 32.64 -34.53
CA ILE A 162 15.86 31.50 -35.08
C ILE A 162 15.15 31.91 -36.36
N ASP A 163 15.56 31.28 -37.47
CA ASP A 163 14.92 31.30 -38.78
C ASP A 163 14.65 29.84 -39.14
N ASP A 164 13.39 29.44 -39.27
CA ASP A 164 12.97 28.03 -39.37
C ASP A 164 13.67 27.27 -40.50
N ALA A 165 14.13 27.97 -41.53
CA ALA A 165 14.89 27.40 -42.64
C ALA A 165 16.34 27.02 -42.29
N TYR A 166 16.88 27.42 -41.13
CA TYR A 166 18.31 27.27 -40.82
C TYR A 166 18.58 26.83 -39.37
N VAL A 167 17.71 25.99 -38.81
CA VAL A 167 17.91 25.37 -37.50
C VAL A 167 18.34 23.92 -37.68
N PRO A 168 19.35 23.42 -36.94
CA PRO A 168 19.71 22.00 -36.96
C PRO A 168 18.51 21.13 -36.58
N ASN A 169 18.22 20.11 -37.40
CA ASN A 169 17.00 19.30 -37.24
C ASN A 169 17.14 18.22 -36.15
N ASN A 170 18.36 17.78 -35.85
CA ASN A 170 18.63 16.65 -34.94
C ASN A 170 19.13 17.08 -33.55
N LEU A 171 19.12 18.38 -33.24
CA LEU A 171 19.70 18.91 -32.02
C LEU A 171 18.92 18.48 -30.78
N LEU A 172 19.55 17.68 -29.93
CA LEU A 172 18.99 17.16 -28.68
C LEU A 172 19.42 17.99 -27.47
N SER A 173 20.63 18.57 -27.48
CA SER A 173 21.19 19.29 -26.33
C SER A 173 21.86 20.60 -26.76
N LEU A 174 21.49 21.70 -26.09
CA LEU A 174 22.00 23.04 -26.36
C LEU A 174 22.49 23.69 -25.06
N PHE A 175 23.80 23.92 -24.97
CA PHE A 175 24.45 24.48 -23.78
C PHE A 175 24.83 25.93 -24.04
N LEU A 176 24.25 26.84 -23.26
CA LEU A 176 24.40 28.29 -23.39
C LEU A 176 24.71 28.93 -22.02
N PHE A 177 25.32 28.16 -21.12
CA PHE A 177 25.64 28.63 -19.78
C PHE A 177 26.62 29.80 -19.83
N GLY A 178 26.47 30.81 -18.96
CA GLY A 178 27.49 31.86 -18.85
C GLY A 178 27.47 32.93 -19.93
N ASN A 179 26.31 33.17 -20.56
CA ASN A 179 26.13 34.17 -21.62
C ASN A 179 25.36 35.41 -21.12
N ASN A 180 24.99 36.31 -22.04
CA ASN A 180 24.27 37.57 -21.79
C ASN A 180 22.78 37.51 -22.17
N ILE A 181 22.18 36.32 -22.24
CA ILE A 181 20.80 36.12 -22.69
C ILE A 181 19.81 36.81 -21.72
N LYS A 182 18.93 37.63 -22.29
CA LYS A 182 17.83 38.36 -21.61
C LYS A 182 16.47 37.93 -22.18
N ALA A 183 15.40 38.63 -21.80
CA ALA A 183 14.04 38.40 -22.31
C ALA A 183 13.96 38.31 -23.85
N ASP A 184 14.65 39.17 -24.61
CA ASP A 184 14.65 39.12 -26.09
C ASP A 184 15.30 37.85 -26.65
N GLY A 185 16.37 37.37 -26.02
CA GLY A 185 16.97 36.08 -26.36
C GLY A 185 16.05 34.92 -26.02
N CYS A 186 15.36 34.99 -24.87
CA CYS A 186 14.32 34.01 -24.52
C CYS A 186 13.18 33.97 -25.54
N ARG A 187 12.81 35.09 -26.20
CA ARG A 187 11.81 35.09 -27.29
C ARG A 187 12.25 34.26 -28.48
N GLN A 188 13.54 34.26 -28.80
CA GLN A 188 14.02 33.44 -29.89
C GLN A 188 14.13 31.97 -29.49
N ILE A 189 14.62 31.67 -28.29
CA ILE A 189 14.61 30.31 -27.73
C ILE A 189 13.17 29.75 -27.69
N ALA A 190 12.18 30.57 -27.33
CA ALA A 190 10.78 30.18 -27.37
C ALA A 190 10.33 29.73 -28.76
N LYS A 191 10.76 30.41 -29.83
CA LYS A 191 10.50 29.96 -31.21
C LYS A 191 11.12 28.60 -31.49
N LEU A 192 12.37 28.38 -31.06
CA LEU A 192 13.04 27.08 -31.20
C LEU A 192 12.25 25.95 -30.52
N LEU A 193 11.75 26.19 -29.32
CA LEU A 193 10.96 25.23 -28.54
C LEU A 193 9.55 24.98 -29.10
N GLN A 194 8.99 25.93 -29.85
CA GLN A 194 7.64 25.85 -30.42
C GLN A 194 7.57 25.28 -31.83
N ARG A 195 8.69 24.86 -32.42
CA ARG A 195 8.71 24.22 -33.76
C ARG A 195 7.89 22.93 -33.75
N GLU A 196 7.23 22.64 -34.87
CA GLU A 196 6.39 21.43 -35.06
C GLU A 196 7.18 20.13 -34.85
N HIS A 197 8.48 20.15 -35.14
CA HIS A 197 9.40 19.03 -34.96
C HIS A 197 10.55 19.39 -34.01
N ALA A 198 10.26 20.09 -32.91
CA ALA A 198 11.28 20.40 -31.91
C ALA A 198 11.84 19.10 -31.29
N THR A 199 13.15 18.87 -31.47
CA THR A 199 13.88 17.68 -31.00
C THR A 199 14.66 17.92 -29.69
N LEU A 200 14.78 19.17 -29.26
CA LEU A 200 15.61 19.55 -28.12
C LEU A 200 15.08 18.95 -26.80
N GLU A 201 15.91 18.15 -26.14
CA GLU A 201 15.63 17.50 -24.86
C GLU A 201 16.29 18.24 -23.69
N GLN A 202 17.48 18.83 -23.90
CA GLN A 202 18.25 19.52 -22.86
C GLN A 202 18.60 20.96 -23.27
N LEU A 203 18.34 21.90 -22.37
CA LEU A 203 18.62 23.32 -22.58
C LEU A 203 19.28 23.94 -21.34
N LEU A 204 20.56 24.31 -21.44
CA LEU A 204 21.29 24.90 -20.31
C LEU A 204 21.46 26.40 -20.49
N LEU A 205 20.75 27.18 -19.68
CA LEU A 205 20.71 28.64 -19.69
C LEU A 205 21.23 29.26 -18.39
N GLY A 206 21.95 28.49 -17.58
CA GLY A 206 22.48 28.99 -16.31
C GLY A 206 23.48 30.14 -16.49
N HIS A 207 23.68 30.96 -15.47
CA HIS A 207 24.59 32.12 -15.46
C HIS A 207 24.35 33.07 -16.64
N ASN A 208 23.08 33.46 -16.85
CA ASN A 208 22.64 34.42 -17.85
C ASN A 208 21.96 35.65 -17.18
N LYS A 209 21.33 36.52 -17.97
CA LYS A 209 20.62 37.72 -17.51
C LYS A 209 19.10 37.58 -17.61
N ILE A 210 18.59 36.36 -17.44
CA ILE A 210 17.16 36.04 -17.51
C ILE A 210 16.45 36.55 -16.25
N ASP A 211 15.30 37.20 -16.45
CA ASP A 211 14.40 37.71 -15.41
C ASP A 211 13.02 37.03 -15.49
N ASN A 212 12.06 37.51 -14.69
CA ASN A 212 10.70 36.97 -14.67
C ASN A 212 9.98 37.07 -16.03
N GLU A 213 10.29 38.09 -16.86
CA GLU A 213 9.73 38.21 -18.21
C GLU A 213 10.28 37.11 -19.11
N GLY A 214 11.59 36.87 -19.05
CA GLY A 214 12.23 35.76 -19.76
C GLY A 214 11.65 34.40 -19.38
N ILE A 215 11.36 34.17 -18.10
CA ILE A 215 10.70 32.94 -17.62
C ILE A 215 9.26 32.82 -18.14
N SER A 216 8.50 33.91 -18.14
CA SER A 216 7.14 33.95 -18.72
C SER A 216 7.14 33.51 -20.19
N ILE A 217 8.10 34.02 -20.98
CA ILE A 217 8.25 33.69 -22.39
C ILE A 217 8.56 32.20 -22.59
N ILE A 218 9.54 31.66 -21.88
CA ILE A 218 9.91 30.24 -21.97
C ILE A 218 8.76 29.36 -21.49
N ALA A 219 8.10 29.71 -20.39
CA ALA A 219 6.97 28.94 -19.87
C ALA A 219 5.80 28.87 -20.87
N ASN A 220 5.47 29.98 -21.54
CA ASN A 220 4.45 29.97 -22.59
C ASN A 220 4.84 29.07 -23.78
N ALA A 221 6.12 29.04 -24.15
CA ALA A 221 6.63 28.16 -25.19
C ALA A 221 6.51 26.67 -24.82
N LEU A 222 6.79 26.35 -23.56
CA LEU A 222 6.78 24.98 -23.06
C LEU A 222 5.38 24.39 -22.86
N ARG A 223 4.30 25.18 -22.95
CA ARG A 223 2.93 24.64 -22.84
C ARG A 223 2.61 23.62 -23.94
N THR A 224 3.12 23.82 -25.14
CA THR A 224 2.89 22.94 -26.30
C THR A 224 4.11 22.09 -26.66
N ASN A 225 5.27 22.38 -26.05
CA ASN A 225 6.48 21.61 -26.28
C ASN A 225 6.37 20.21 -25.62
N THR A 226 6.79 19.19 -26.37
CA THR A 226 6.71 17.79 -25.95
C THR A 226 8.05 17.07 -25.96
N SER A 227 9.16 17.76 -26.21
CA SER A 227 10.51 17.22 -26.29
C SER A 227 11.41 17.59 -25.11
N LEU A 228 11.33 18.82 -24.59
CA LEU A 228 12.25 19.29 -23.57
C LEU A 228 12.00 18.60 -22.21
N THR A 229 13.01 17.89 -21.71
CA THR A 229 12.98 17.14 -20.44
C THR A 229 13.83 17.79 -19.37
N MET A 230 14.90 18.53 -19.74
CA MET A 230 15.80 19.19 -18.79
C MET A 230 16.06 20.65 -19.17
N MET A 231 15.95 21.53 -18.17
CA MET A 231 16.30 22.94 -18.30
C MET A 231 17.18 23.39 -17.13
N ASN A 232 18.30 24.07 -17.40
CA ASN A 232 19.11 24.69 -16.35
C ASN A 232 18.95 26.21 -16.37
N LEU A 233 18.52 26.78 -15.25
CA LEU A 233 18.35 28.21 -15.02
C LEU A 233 19.22 28.73 -13.85
N ASN A 234 20.09 27.91 -13.27
CA ASN A 234 20.93 28.28 -12.12
C ASN A 234 21.76 29.55 -12.43
N LYS A 235 22.10 30.34 -11.40
CA LYS A 235 22.82 31.60 -11.48
C LYS A 235 22.19 32.67 -12.39
N ASN A 236 20.87 32.64 -12.59
CA ASN A 236 20.13 33.77 -13.16
C ASN A 236 19.55 34.60 -12.01
N GLU A 237 20.34 35.55 -11.49
CA GLU A 237 20.04 36.28 -10.24
C GLU A 237 18.78 37.16 -10.28
N ARG A 238 18.27 37.47 -11.48
CA ARG A 238 17.10 38.34 -11.68
C ARG A 238 15.77 37.57 -11.68
N ILE A 239 15.81 36.24 -11.63
CA ILE A 239 14.61 35.44 -11.46
C ILE A 239 14.19 35.54 -9.99
N THR A 240 12.96 35.96 -9.72
CA THR A 240 12.42 36.05 -8.36
C THR A 240 11.36 34.99 -8.11
N ILE A 241 10.76 35.01 -6.92
CA ILE A 241 9.62 34.13 -6.56
C ILE A 241 8.47 34.27 -7.57
N GLU A 242 8.25 35.44 -8.17
CA GLU A 242 7.22 35.62 -9.20
C GLU A 242 7.53 34.83 -10.47
N GLY A 243 8.80 34.75 -10.88
CA GLY A 243 9.24 33.86 -11.94
C GLY A 243 9.03 32.38 -11.58
N MET A 244 9.29 32.00 -10.33
CA MET A 244 9.04 30.63 -9.86
C MET A 244 7.55 30.26 -9.89
N LYS A 245 6.65 31.20 -9.57
CA LYS A 245 5.19 30.97 -9.69
C LYS A 245 4.77 30.66 -11.13
N LEU A 246 5.42 31.29 -12.12
CA LEU A 246 5.17 31.00 -13.54
C LEU A 246 5.62 29.58 -13.91
N LEU A 247 6.78 29.13 -13.41
CA LEU A 247 7.25 27.74 -13.61
C LEU A 247 6.34 26.72 -12.93
N LEU A 248 5.90 27.00 -11.69
CA LEU A 248 4.97 26.14 -10.98
C LEU A 248 3.64 26.01 -11.75
N LYS A 249 3.12 27.13 -12.27
CA LYS A 249 1.90 27.14 -13.08
C LYS A 249 2.07 26.42 -14.43
N LEU A 250 3.25 26.49 -15.05
CA LEU A 250 3.56 25.69 -16.24
C LEU A 250 3.45 24.19 -15.96
N LEU A 251 4.02 23.73 -14.84
CA LEU A 251 4.07 22.32 -14.48
C LEU A 251 2.75 21.79 -13.94
N ASN A 252 1.96 22.64 -13.28
CA ASN A 252 0.67 22.29 -12.71
C ASN A 252 -0.22 23.53 -12.54
N ASP A 253 -0.99 23.87 -13.57
CA ASP A 253 -2.00 24.92 -13.50
C ASP A 253 -3.20 24.45 -12.69
N ILE A 254 -3.39 25.03 -11.51
CA ILE A 254 -4.42 24.59 -10.56
C ILE A 254 -5.79 25.25 -10.81
N SER A 255 -5.91 26.10 -11.83
CA SER A 255 -7.15 26.84 -12.14
C SER A 255 -8.35 25.96 -12.43
N SER A 256 -8.14 24.76 -12.99
CA SER A 256 -9.16 23.74 -13.23
C SER A 256 -8.52 22.36 -13.38
N ILE A 257 -9.29 21.27 -13.23
CA ILE A 257 -8.81 19.91 -13.52
C ILE A 257 -8.34 19.83 -14.97
N LYS A 258 -9.11 20.43 -15.89
CA LYS A 258 -8.73 20.49 -17.31
C LYS A 258 -7.39 21.20 -17.53
N ALA A 259 -7.15 22.33 -16.87
CA ALA A 259 -5.88 23.04 -16.97
C ALA A 259 -4.71 22.23 -16.40
N THR A 260 -4.92 21.51 -15.30
CA THR A 260 -3.91 20.59 -14.74
C THR A 260 -3.56 19.48 -15.73
N LEU A 261 -4.55 18.86 -16.38
CA LEU A 261 -4.33 17.82 -17.40
C LEU A 261 -3.67 18.34 -18.69
N GLN A 262 -3.77 19.65 -18.95
CA GLN A 262 -3.16 20.33 -20.09
C GLN A 262 -1.82 21.02 -19.72
N SER A 263 -1.35 20.86 -18.48
CA SER A 263 -0.08 21.42 -18.04
C SER A 263 1.10 20.67 -18.66
N ASN A 264 2.31 21.20 -18.51
CA ASN A 264 3.49 20.52 -19.02
C ASN A 264 3.80 19.26 -18.18
N HIS A 265 3.71 18.11 -18.85
CA HIS A 265 4.02 16.78 -18.29
C HIS A 265 5.29 16.16 -18.91
N THR A 266 6.08 16.94 -19.65
CA THR A 266 7.31 16.48 -20.33
C THR A 266 8.57 16.88 -19.55
N LEU A 267 8.59 18.08 -18.97
CA LEU A 267 9.74 18.63 -18.27
C LEU A 267 9.93 17.86 -16.95
N GLN A 268 11.11 17.25 -16.78
CA GLN A 268 11.43 16.35 -15.67
C GLN A 268 12.48 16.93 -14.73
N ASN A 269 13.31 17.86 -15.19
CA ASN A 269 14.33 18.48 -14.36
C ASN A 269 14.46 19.98 -14.68
N VAL A 270 14.45 20.80 -13.63
CA VAL A 270 14.76 22.23 -13.71
C VAL A 270 15.79 22.57 -12.64
N ILE A 271 17.01 22.90 -13.06
CA ILE A 271 18.06 23.32 -12.13
C ILE A 271 17.89 24.82 -11.87
N LEU A 272 17.67 25.20 -10.61
CA LEU A 272 17.41 26.58 -10.19
C LEU A 272 18.60 27.16 -9.43
N ASN A 273 18.52 28.43 -9.03
CA ASN A 273 19.58 29.06 -8.23
C ASN A 273 19.62 28.46 -6.81
N ASP A 274 20.82 28.16 -6.31
CA ASP A 274 21.06 27.63 -4.96
C ASP A 274 20.39 28.48 -3.85
N SER A 275 20.20 29.79 -4.09
CA SER A 275 19.48 30.70 -3.19
C SER A 275 18.01 30.33 -2.94
N PHE A 276 17.42 29.45 -3.76
CA PHE A 276 16.01 29.06 -3.68
C PHE A 276 15.77 27.66 -3.10
N ASP A 277 16.82 26.86 -2.87
CA ASP A 277 16.76 25.43 -2.54
C ASP A 277 15.90 25.12 -1.29
N ASP A 278 15.67 26.11 -0.42
CA ASP A 278 14.87 25.96 0.80
C ASP A 278 13.49 26.64 0.80
N THR A 279 13.06 27.20 -0.33
CA THR A 279 11.76 27.85 -0.44
C THR A 279 10.62 26.84 -0.63
N ASP A 280 9.43 27.14 -0.08
CA ASP A 280 8.25 26.28 -0.23
C ASP A 280 7.82 26.11 -1.70
N ILE A 281 8.03 27.13 -2.53
CA ILE A 281 7.70 27.11 -3.96
C ILE A 281 8.61 26.17 -4.75
N VAL A 282 9.92 26.12 -4.45
CA VAL A 282 10.85 25.20 -5.11
C VAL A 282 10.51 23.75 -4.79
N ARG A 283 10.25 23.42 -3.51
CA ARG A 283 9.80 22.06 -3.14
C ARG A 283 8.53 21.63 -3.88
N LYS A 284 7.61 22.57 -4.16
CA LYS A 284 6.40 22.31 -4.96
C LYS A 284 6.73 22.09 -6.44
N ILE A 285 7.66 22.88 -7.02
CA ILE A 285 8.18 22.68 -8.38
C ILE A 285 8.84 21.29 -8.49
N ASP A 286 9.75 20.95 -7.58
CA ASP A 286 10.46 19.67 -7.56
C ASP A 286 9.49 18.48 -7.46
N ARG A 287 8.45 18.60 -6.63
CA ARG A 287 7.39 17.58 -6.56
C ARG A 287 6.68 17.41 -7.90
N MET A 288 6.40 18.48 -8.63
CA MET A 288 5.74 18.39 -9.94
C MET A 288 6.64 17.81 -11.02
N LEU A 289 7.94 18.05 -10.93
CA LEU A 289 8.97 17.48 -11.80
C LEU A 289 9.16 15.98 -11.53
N LEU A 290 9.19 15.57 -10.26
CA LEU A 290 9.27 14.15 -9.85
C LEU A 290 8.07 13.34 -10.37
N ILE A 291 6.87 13.90 -10.36
CA ILE A 291 5.67 13.26 -10.94
C ILE A 291 5.81 13.08 -12.45
N ASN A 292 6.40 14.05 -13.16
CA ASN A 292 6.68 13.93 -14.59
C ASN A 292 7.75 12.86 -14.89
N PHE A 293 8.73 12.69 -13.99
CA PHE A 293 9.78 11.66 -14.14
C PHE A 293 9.26 10.24 -13.91
N SER A 294 8.39 10.06 -12.92
CA SER A 294 7.93 8.74 -12.46
C SER A 294 6.85 8.10 -13.35
N HIS A 295 6.31 8.86 -14.30
CA HIS A 295 5.09 8.47 -15.03
C HIS A 295 5.12 8.87 -16.51
N MET A 296 4.40 8.12 -17.35
CA MET A 296 4.07 8.56 -18.71
C MET A 296 3.19 9.82 -18.67
N LYS A 297 3.27 10.69 -19.69
CA LYS A 297 2.62 12.02 -19.72
C LYS A 297 1.16 12.01 -19.27
N ASP A 298 0.34 11.10 -19.82
CA ASP A 298 -1.09 10.98 -19.46
C ASP A 298 -1.33 10.56 -18.00
N ARG A 299 -0.42 9.78 -17.43
CA ARG A 299 -0.48 9.34 -16.03
C ARG A 299 -0.01 10.46 -15.09
N ALA A 300 1.03 11.21 -15.47
CA ALA A 300 1.53 12.35 -14.69
C ALA A 300 0.46 13.43 -14.50
N GLY A 301 -0.33 13.75 -15.53
CA GLY A 301 -1.44 14.69 -15.41
C GLY A 301 -2.52 14.23 -14.43
N ARG A 302 -2.91 12.95 -14.48
CA ARG A 302 -3.90 12.37 -13.55
C ARG A 302 -3.37 12.35 -12.11
N GLU A 303 -2.10 12.01 -11.94
CA GLU A 303 -1.46 12.01 -10.62
C GLU A 303 -1.41 13.42 -10.03
N LYS A 304 -1.06 14.44 -10.83
CA LYS A 304 -1.12 15.84 -10.41
C LYS A 304 -2.53 16.25 -10.00
N VAL A 305 -3.56 15.85 -10.74
CA VAL A 305 -4.97 16.08 -10.33
C VAL A 305 -5.23 15.47 -8.95
N ILE A 306 -4.87 14.21 -8.72
CA ILE A 306 -5.10 13.55 -7.43
C ILE A 306 -4.32 14.28 -6.33
N CYS A 307 -3.00 14.46 -6.48
CA CYS A 307 -2.15 15.04 -5.45
C CYS A 307 -2.46 16.51 -5.14
N THR A 308 -2.94 17.29 -6.11
CA THR A 308 -3.11 18.74 -5.95
C THR A 308 -4.54 19.25 -6.09
N GLN A 309 -5.30 18.81 -7.09
CA GLN A 309 -6.69 19.27 -7.26
C GLN A 309 -7.60 18.65 -6.19
N LEU A 310 -7.31 17.42 -5.77
CA LEU A 310 -8.14 16.63 -4.85
C LEU A 310 -7.55 16.51 -3.43
N ASP A 311 -6.57 17.36 -3.11
CA ASP A 311 -6.05 17.61 -1.76
C ASP A 311 -6.47 19.01 -1.34
N SER A 312 -7.34 19.13 -0.34
CA SER A 312 -7.91 20.42 0.07
C SER A 312 -6.85 21.41 0.58
N LYS A 313 -5.84 20.93 1.30
CA LYS A 313 -4.78 21.77 1.88
C LYS A 313 -3.81 22.23 0.81
N LEU A 314 -3.29 21.28 0.03
CA LEU A 314 -2.32 21.59 -1.01
C LEU A 314 -2.95 22.43 -2.12
N ARG A 315 -4.22 22.17 -2.48
CA ARG A 315 -4.97 23.03 -3.40
C ARG A 315 -4.99 24.48 -2.92
N SER A 316 -5.32 24.71 -1.65
CA SER A 316 -5.38 26.06 -1.08
C SER A 316 -4.03 26.78 -1.15
N GLU A 317 -2.95 26.08 -0.78
CA GLU A 317 -1.58 26.61 -0.89
C GLU A 317 -1.22 26.94 -2.35
N MET A 318 -1.52 26.04 -3.29
CA MET A 318 -1.26 26.23 -4.72
C MET A 318 -2.08 27.38 -5.31
N CYS A 319 -3.34 27.54 -4.91
CA CYS A 319 -4.20 28.64 -5.34
C CYS A 319 -3.66 29.99 -4.85
N SER A 320 -3.18 30.07 -3.60
CA SER A 320 -2.53 31.27 -3.08
C SER A 320 -1.28 31.63 -3.88
N LEU A 321 -0.42 30.64 -4.17
CA LEU A 321 0.78 30.84 -4.96
C LEU A 321 0.49 31.28 -6.40
N GLN A 322 -0.60 30.80 -7.00
CA GLN A 322 -1.00 31.11 -8.38
C GLN A 322 -1.96 32.30 -8.51
N GLY A 323 -2.28 33.00 -7.40
CA GLY A 323 -3.14 34.18 -7.40
C GLY A 323 -4.62 33.89 -7.73
N ILE A 324 -5.12 32.73 -7.30
CA ILE A 324 -6.51 32.29 -7.56
C ILE A 324 -7.36 32.60 -6.32
N GLU A 325 -8.16 33.67 -6.38
CA GLU A 325 -8.99 34.15 -5.26
C GLU A 325 -10.23 33.27 -5.00
N HIS A 326 -10.78 32.66 -6.05
CA HIS A 326 -11.96 31.81 -5.97
C HIS A 326 -11.67 30.45 -6.61
N PRO A 327 -11.04 29.52 -5.87
CA PRO A 327 -10.82 28.17 -6.38
C PRO A 327 -12.19 27.52 -6.60
N GLY A 328 -12.55 27.31 -7.87
CA GLY A 328 -13.73 26.52 -8.22
C GLY A 328 -13.68 25.14 -7.56
N LYS A 329 -14.83 24.48 -7.46
CA LYS A 329 -14.94 23.15 -6.84
C LYS A 329 -14.47 22.09 -7.86
N PRO A 330 -13.27 21.51 -7.72
CA PRO A 330 -12.69 20.69 -8.79
C PRO A 330 -13.51 19.45 -9.10
N LEU A 331 -14.24 18.92 -8.11
CA LEU A 331 -15.12 17.76 -8.29
C LEU A 331 -16.36 18.05 -9.16
N THR A 332 -16.74 19.31 -9.39
CA THR A 332 -17.82 19.63 -10.35
C THR A 332 -17.36 19.51 -11.80
N GLU A 333 -16.05 19.45 -12.05
CA GLU A 333 -15.49 19.15 -13.37
C GLU A 333 -15.43 17.63 -13.66
N ILE A 334 -15.66 16.80 -12.64
CA ILE A 334 -15.65 15.35 -12.76
C ILE A 334 -17.07 14.88 -13.06
N GLY A 335 -17.23 14.14 -14.16
CA GLY A 335 -18.52 13.56 -14.52
C GLY A 335 -19.06 12.67 -13.39
N PRO A 336 -20.37 12.71 -13.08
CA PRO A 336 -20.95 12.01 -11.93
C PRO A 336 -20.74 10.49 -11.97
N LEU A 337 -20.57 9.90 -13.16
CA LEU A 337 -20.26 8.48 -13.36
C LEU A 337 -18.82 8.09 -12.96
N LEU A 338 -17.86 9.01 -13.10
CA LEU A 338 -16.45 8.78 -12.77
C LEU A 338 -16.13 9.13 -11.31
N LEU A 339 -17.03 9.87 -10.66
CA LEU A 339 -16.83 10.38 -9.32
C LEU A 339 -16.60 9.29 -8.27
N PRO A 340 -17.32 8.15 -8.25
CA PRO A 340 -17.05 7.08 -7.27
C PRO A 340 -15.64 6.50 -7.40
N GLU A 341 -15.16 6.25 -8.62
CA GLU A 341 -13.80 5.75 -8.86
C GLU A 341 -12.73 6.79 -8.48
N VAL A 342 -12.98 8.06 -8.78
CA VAL A 342 -12.06 9.15 -8.41
C VAL A 342 -12.03 9.31 -6.90
N LEU A 343 -13.17 9.32 -6.22
CA LEU A 343 -13.24 9.41 -4.76
C LEU A 343 -12.57 8.19 -4.11
N LYS A 344 -12.73 6.98 -4.65
CA LYS A 344 -11.97 5.80 -4.21
C LYS A 344 -10.46 6.01 -4.33
N LYS A 345 -9.98 6.54 -5.46
CA LYS A 345 -8.55 6.88 -5.64
C LYS A 345 -8.08 7.97 -4.68
N VAL A 346 -8.90 8.99 -4.42
CA VAL A 346 -8.63 10.04 -3.41
C VAL A 346 -8.55 9.43 -2.02
N GLY A 347 -9.45 8.52 -1.65
CA GLY A 347 -9.41 7.80 -0.38
C GLY A 347 -8.17 6.94 -0.23
N ASN A 348 -7.78 6.22 -1.29
CA ASN A 348 -6.55 5.43 -1.30
C ASN A 348 -5.29 6.30 -1.19
N HIS A 349 -5.28 7.49 -1.78
CA HIS A 349 -4.10 8.36 -1.85
C HIS A 349 -3.98 9.33 -0.65
N HIS A 350 -5.10 9.86 -0.15
CA HIS A 350 -5.14 10.91 0.90
C HIS A 350 -5.78 10.47 2.22
N GLY A 351 -6.31 9.25 2.29
CA GLY A 351 -6.98 8.71 3.46
C GLY A 351 -8.37 9.32 3.70
N LEU A 352 -9.00 8.96 4.82
CA LEU A 352 -10.38 9.34 5.14
C LEU A 352 -10.61 10.85 5.22
N SER A 353 -9.64 11.60 5.71
CA SER A 353 -9.75 13.06 5.82
C SER A 353 -9.80 13.73 4.45
N GLY A 354 -8.95 13.29 3.51
CA GLY A 354 -8.91 13.82 2.15
C GLY A 354 -10.14 13.42 1.35
N PHE A 355 -10.60 12.17 1.50
CA PHE A 355 -11.87 11.70 0.95
C PHE A 355 -13.06 12.53 1.46
N TYR A 356 -13.15 12.72 2.78
CA TYR A 356 -14.28 13.39 3.40
C TYR A 356 -14.34 14.89 3.07
N GLU A 357 -13.22 15.62 3.08
CA GLU A 357 -13.24 17.04 2.68
C GLU A 357 -13.59 17.22 1.21
N SER A 358 -13.08 16.33 0.34
CA SER A 358 -13.45 16.30 -1.08
C SER A 358 -14.94 16.01 -1.25
N PHE A 359 -15.47 15.01 -0.54
CA PHE A 359 -16.88 14.65 -0.57
C PHE A 359 -17.78 15.78 -0.01
N ARG A 360 -17.50 16.27 1.22
CA ARG A 360 -18.26 17.33 1.91
C ARG A 360 -18.42 18.59 1.09
N THR A 361 -17.37 19.02 0.40
CA THR A 361 -17.39 20.23 -0.44
C THR A 361 -18.22 20.07 -1.71
N SER A 362 -18.54 18.83 -2.10
CA SER A 362 -19.18 18.48 -3.37
C SER A 362 -20.57 17.89 -3.21
N VAL A 363 -20.93 17.39 -2.02
CA VAL A 363 -22.25 16.80 -1.72
C VAL A 363 -23.39 17.77 -2.05
N ALA A 364 -23.24 19.05 -1.76
CA ALA A 364 -24.28 20.04 -2.03
C ALA A 364 -24.53 20.25 -3.55
N ASP A 365 -23.49 20.16 -4.38
CA ASP A 365 -23.62 20.32 -5.84
C ASP A 365 -23.96 18.99 -6.53
N LEU A 366 -23.52 17.86 -5.98
CA LEU A 366 -23.96 16.53 -6.41
C LEU A 366 -25.46 16.35 -6.19
N TRP A 367 -25.96 16.87 -5.08
CA TRP A 367 -27.38 16.87 -4.76
C TRP A 367 -28.22 17.68 -5.75
N THR A 368 -27.67 18.75 -6.34
CA THR A 368 -28.36 19.55 -7.37
C THR A 368 -28.20 19.01 -8.79
N THR A 369 -27.16 18.21 -9.05
CA THR A 369 -26.89 17.63 -10.38
C THR A 369 -27.68 16.34 -10.64
N ILE A 370 -28.12 15.64 -9.59
CA ILE A 370 -29.06 14.52 -9.70
C ILE A 370 -30.46 15.09 -9.95
N ASN A 371 -30.78 15.40 -11.21
CA ASN A 371 -32.14 15.69 -11.62
C ASN A 371 -32.95 14.37 -11.58
N ARG A 372 -33.47 14.06 -10.39
CA ARG A 372 -34.20 12.83 -10.08
C ARG A 372 -35.39 12.60 -11.00
N GLU A 373 -36.04 13.67 -11.48
CA GLU A 373 -37.13 13.60 -12.45
C GLU A 373 -36.66 13.18 -13.84
N ALA A 374 -35.58 13.79 -14.35
CA ALA A 374 -35.03 13.41 -15.65
C ALA A 374 -34.54 11.94 -15.66
N TRP A 375 -33.89 11.51 -14.57
CA TRP A 375 -33.43 10.13 -14.41
C TRP A 375 -34.60 9.14 -14.29
N LEU A 376 -35.63 9.45 -13.49
CA LEU A 376 -36.83 8.61 -13.38
C LEU A 376 -37.59 8.53 -14.71
N GLN A 377 -37.62 9.62 -15.49
CA GLN A 377 -38.29 9.67 -16.78
C GLN A 377 -37.55 8.84 -17.83
N GLN A 378 -36.21 8.95 -17.88
CA GLN A 378 -35.37 8.11 -18.74
C GLN A 378 -35.49 6.62 -18.37
N LYS A 379 -35.51 6.29 -17.08
CA LYS A 379 -35.72 4.90 -16.63
C LYS A 379 -37.12 4.38 -16.94
N LYS A 380 -38.15 5.23 -16.87
CA LYS A 380 -39.51 4.87 -17.31
C LYS A 380 -39.57 4.58 -18.80
N GLU A 381 -38.88 5.36 -19.63
CA GLU A 381 -38.83 5.15 -21.09
C GLU A 381 -38.04 3.88 -21.47
N GLU A 382 -36.95 3.57 -20.77
CA GLU A 382 -36.24 2.28 -20.92
C GLU A 382 -37.12 1.09 -20.54
N ILE A 383 -37.78 1.15 -19.38
CA ILE A 383 -38.66 0.08 -18.90
C ILE A 383 -39.87 -0.09 -19.84
N ALA A 384 -40.42 1.00 -20.37
CA ALA A 384 -41.52 0.93 -21.35
C ALA A 384 -41.10 0.24 -22.65
N LYS A 385 -39.90 0.52 -23.16
CA LYS A 385 -39.33 -0.17 -24.34
C LYS A 385 -39.09 -1.65 -24.07
N GLU A 386 -38.60 -2.01 -22.89
CA GLU A 386 -38.41 -3.42 -22.51
C GLU A 386 -39.75 -4.16 -22.37
N LEU A 387 -40.79 -3.50 -21.85
CA LEU A 387 -42.15 -4.06 -21.76
C LEU A 387 -42.76 -4.31 -23.15
N ASP A 388 -42.56 -3.42 -24.12
CA ASP A 388 -43.02 -3.62 -25.50
C ASP A 388 -42.31 -4.81 -26.16
N VAL A 389 -41.00 -4.95 -25.94
CA VAL A 389 -40.21 -6.09 -26.43
C VAL A 389 -40.68 -7.40 -25.79
N LEU A 390 -40.98 -7.40 -24.49
CA LEU A 390 -41.50 -8.56 -23.77
C LEU A 390 -42.94 -8.92 -24.19
N ALA A 391 -43.79 -7.93 -24.47
CA ALA A 391 -45.14 -8.15 -24.97
C ALA A 391 -45.15 -8.76 -26.37
N ALA A 392 -44.27 -8.30 -27.27
CA ALA A 392 -44.07 -8.89 -28.59
C ALA A 392 -43.59 -10.35 -28.48
N LYS A 393 -42.66 -10.61 -27.56
CA LYS A 393 -42.12 -11.96 -27.32
C LYS A 393 -43.13 -12.91 -26.69
N ARG A 394 -44.06 -12.38 -25.87
CA ARG A 394 -45.20 -13.13 -25.31
C ARG A 394 -46.19 -13.55 -26.41
N LEU A 395 -46.51 -12.66 -27.35
CA LEU A 395 -47.39 -12.97 -28.49
C LEU A 395 -46.76 -14.03 -29.41
N GLU A 396 -45.45 -13.95 -29.63
CA GLU A 396 -44.70 -14.94 -30.41
C GLU A 396 -44.68 -16.32 -29.74
N LEU A 397 -44.54 -16.36 -28.41
CA LEU A 397 -44.63 -17.59 -27.63
C LEU A 397 -46.05 -18.19 -27.59
N GLU A 398 -47.09 -17.36 -27.54
CA GLU A 398 -48.49 -17.82 -27.59
C GLU A 398 -48.81 -18.45 -28.96
N ASN A 399 -48.32 -17.88 -30.06
CA ASN A 399 -48.43 -18.47 -31.40
C ASN A 399 -47.67 -19.80 -31.52
N GLN A 400 -46.45 -19.87 -30.98
CA GLN A 400 -45.66 -21.11 -30.98
C GLN A 400 -46.32 -22.21 -30.12
N MET A 401 -47.00 -21.86 -29.03
CA MET A 401 -47.78 -22.83 -28.24
C MET A 401 -49.02 -23.36 -28.99
N ALA A 402 -49.65 -22.54 -29.84
CA ALA A 402 -50.77 -22.99 -30.66
C ALA A 402 -50.32 -24.04 -31.70
N ASP A 403 -49.16 -23.84 -32.33
CA ASP A 403 -48.58 -24.79 -33.29
C ASP A 403 -48.19 -26.12 -32.62
N VAL A 404 -47.57 -26.07 -31.43
CA VAL A 404 -47.23 -27.27 -30.65
C VAL A 404 -48.48 -28.05 -30.24
N ASN A 405 -49.59 -27.38 -29.92
CA ASN A 405 -50.84 -28.05 -29.59
C ASN A 405 -51.49 -28.74 -30.81
N MET A 406 -51.34 -28.20 -32.02
CA MET A 406 -51.74 -28.89 -33.26
C MET A 406 -50.89 -30.14 -33.52
N GLU A 407 -49.58 -30.07 -33.30
CA GLU A 407 -48.68 -31.23 -33.47
C GLU A 407 -48.97 -32.34 -32.45
N ILE A 408 -49.29 -31.99 -31.19
CA ILE A 408 -49.70 -32.97 -30.17
C ILE A 408 -51.02 -33.64 -30.54
N ALA A 409 -51.97 -32.92 -31.16
CA ALA A 409 -53.21 -33.51 -31.64
C ALA A 409 -52.98 -34.51 -32.79
N ALA A 410 -52.02 -34.23 -33.69
CA ALA A 410 -51.62 -35.13 -34.77
C ALA A 410 -50.91 -36.40 -34.25
N ILE A 411 -50.07 -36.26 -33.22
CA ILE A 411 -49.34 -37.40 -32.62
C ILE A 411 -50.29 -38.37 -31.89
N ARG A 412 -51.35 -37.87 -31.25
CA ARG A 412 -52.37 -38.71 -30.59
C ARG A 412 -53.18 -39.57 -31.56
N GLN A 413 -53.28 -39.19 -32.83
CA GLN A 413 -53.92 -40.03 -33.87
C GLN A 413 -53.02 -41.17 -34.39
N HIS A 414 -51.76 -41.25 -34.00
CA HIS A 414 -50.79 -42.24 -34.53
C HIS A 414 -50.25 -43.24 -33.50
N THR A 415 -50.73 -43.22 -32.25
CA THR A 415 -50.21 -44.08 -31.16
C THR A 415 -51.14 -45.23 -30.73
N GLU A 416 -52.16 -45.57 -31.52
CA GLU A 416 -53.09 -46.66 -31.20
C GLU A 416 -52.82 -48.01 -31.91
N VAL A 417 -51.67 -48.20 -32.56
CA VAL A 417 -51.39 -49.49 -33.23
C VAL A 417 -49.97 -50.00 -32.95
N VAL A 418 -49.94 -51.28 -32.60
CA VAL A 418 -48.81 -52.25 -32.49
C VAL A 418 -48.24 -52.47 -31.08
N ALA A 419 -48.85 -53.45 -30.43
CA ALA A 419 -48.20 -54.38 -29.51
C ALA A 419 -47.74 -55.63 -30.29
N ASP A 420 -46.76 -56.33 -29.69
CA ASP A 420 -46.44 -57.77 -29.80
C ASP A 420 -45.20 -58.21 -30.61
N ASP A 421 -44.62 -59.28 -30.09
CA ASP A 421 -43.55 -60.18 -30.56
C ASP A 421 -42.06 -59.91 -30.23
N GLY A 422 -41.36 -61.03 -29.97
CA GLY A 422 -40.07 -61.10 -29.31
C GLY A 422 -38.92 -61.67 -30.14
N SER A 423 -37.91 -62.15 -29.41
CA SER A 423 -36.62 -62.72 -29.84
C SER A 423 -35.45 -61.73 -30.01
N HIS A 424 -34.33 -62.12 -29.40
CA HIS A 424 -33.08 -61.38 -29.37
C HIS A 424 -32.47 -61.21 -30.76
N SER A 425 -32.39 -59.97 -31.23
CA SER A 425 -31.31 -59.52 -32.11
C SER A 425 -31.07 -58.03 -31.90
N SER A 426 -29.80 -57.67 -31.93
CA SER A 426 -29.26 -56.31 -31.83
C SER A 426 -30.11 -55.25 -32.53
N LYS A 427 -30.80 -54.40 -31.77
CA LYS A 427 -31.19 -53.07 -32.23
C LYS A 427 -31.02 -52.05 -31.11
N ARG A 428 -30.01 -51.20 -31.32
CA ARG A 428 -29.77 -49.94 -30.60
C ARG A 428 -31.09 -49.17 -30.49
N GLN A 429 -31.62 -49.03 -29.28
CA GLN A 429 -32.62 -48.01 -28.99
C GLN A 429 -31.96 -46.87 -28.24
N ARG A 430 -31.65 -45.82 -29.01
CA ARG A 430 -31.25 -44.50 -28.54
C ARG A 430 -32.42 -43.90 -27.75
N ILE A 431 -32.23 -43.69 -26.46
CA ILE A 431 -33.11 -42.79 -25.70
C ILE A 431 -32.59 -41.39 -25.93
N HIS A 432 -33.27 -40.64 -26.81
CA HIS A 432 -33.05 -39.22 -27.02
C HIS A 432 -33.69 -38.44 -25.88
N LEU A 433 -32.88 -37.98 -24.94
CA LEU A 433 -33.28 -36.91 -24.03
C LEU A 433 -33.19 -35.58 -24.78
N PRO A 434 -34.29 -34.80 -24.85
CA PRO A 434 -34.29 -33.49 -25.51
C PRO A 434 -33.31 -32.54 -24.81
N LYS A 435 -32.49 -31.84 -25.61
CA LYS A 435 -31.44 -30.90 -25.17
C LYS A 435 -31.89 -29.91 -24.08
N LYS A 436 -33.17 -29.54 -24.06
CA LYS A 436 -33.79 -28.64 -23.07
C LYS A 436 -33.94 -29.22 -21.66
N ILE A 437 -34.01 -30.55 -21.50
CA ILE A 437 -34.16 -31.18 -20.16
C ILE A 437 -32.79 -31.42 -19.52
N LEU A 438 -31.76 -31.74 -20.30
CA LEU A 438 -30.38 -31.71 -19.82
C LEU A 438 -29.92 -30.26 -19.51
N GLN A 439 -30.33 -29.26 -20.30
CA GLN A 439 -30.06 -27.84 -20.01
C GLN A 439 -30.79 -27.32 -18.76
N ARG A 440 -31.97 -27.85 -18.42
CA ARG A 440 -32.71 -27.44 -17.21
C ARG A 440 -32.21 -28.12 -15.92
N LEU A 441 -31.66 -29.33 -16.00
CA LEU A 441 -30.93 -29.94 -14.88
C LEU A 441 -29.53 -29.34 -14.69
N LEU A 442 -28.94 -28.74 -15.75
CA LEU A 442 -27.70 -27.96 -15.66
C LEU A 442 -27.94 -26.53 -15.13
N LEU A 443 -29.10 -25.92 -15.42
CA LEU A 443 -29.46 -24.59 -14.89
C LEU A 443 -29.81 -24.61 -13.40
N PHE A 444 -30.27 -25.74 -12.85
CA PHE A 444 -30.47 -25.91 -11.41
C PHE A 444 -29.13 -25.97 -10.63
N PHE A 445 -28.03 -26.27 -11.32
CA PHE A 445 -26.65 -26.25 -10.78
C PHE A 445 -25.90 -24.93 -11.05
N LEU A 446 -26.47 -24.01 -11.85
CA LEU A 446 -25.83 -22.74 -12.24
C LEU A 446 -26.51 -21.50 -11.60
N PHE A 447 -27.51 -21.70 -10.75
CA PHE A 447 -28.07 -20.66 -9.88
C PHE A 447 -27.32 -20.52 -8.53
N TYR A 448 -26.20 -21.24 -8.37
CA TYR A 448 -25.33 -21.21 -7.19
C TYR A 448 -23.95 -20.56 -7.46
N LEU A 449 -23.74 -20.00 -8.66
CA LEU A 449 -22.49 -19.33 -9.04
C LEU A 449 -22.84 -18.07 -9.84
N ASP A 450 -22.89 -16.97 -9.10
CA ASP A 450 -23.18 -15.61 -9.52
C ASP A 450 -22.04 -15.06 -10.40
N LEU A 451 -22.20 -15.03 -11.73
CA LEU A 451 -21.30 -14.33 -12.65
C LEU A 451 -22.08 -13.69 -13.80
N ASP A 452 -22.06 -12.36 -13.76
CA ASP A 452 -22.56 -11.42 -14.76
C ASP A 452 -21.37 -10.92 -15.61
N ILE A 453 -21.35 -11.19 -16.92
CA ILE A 453 -20.54 -10.45 -17.90
C ILE A 453 -21.28 -10.44 -19.25
N GLU A 454 -21.75 -9.26 -19.68
CA GLU A 454 -22.05 -8.94 -21.09
C GLU A 454 -20.90 -8.14 -21.74
N GLY A 455 -20.54 -8.51 -22.99
CA GLY A 455 -20.13 -7.64 -24.11
C GLY A 455 -18.70 -7.06 -24.13
N ASP A 456 -17.70 -7.72 -24.74
CA ASP A 456 -17.17 -7.55 -26.12
C ASP A 456 -16.45 -6.18 -26.37
N ASN A 457 -15.25 -6.05 -26.96
CA ASN A 457 -14.53 -6.88 -27.92
C ASN A 457 -13.07 -6.40 -28.12
N SER A 458 -12.17 -7.31 -28.50
CA SER A 458 -10.89 -7.07 -29.19
C SER A 458 -9.60 -6.70 -28.44
N LEU A 459 -9.20 -7.42 -27.38
CA LEU A 459 -7.77 -7.78 -27.15
C LEU A 459 -7.50 -8.82 -26.03
N ALA A 460 -8.36 -9.82 -25.83
CA ALA A 460 -8.17 -10.88 -24.83
C ALA A 460 -7.98 -12.27 -25.45
N THR A 461 -7.29 -12.36 -26.60
CA THR A 461 -6.91 -13.63 -27.25
C THR A 461 -5.52 -14.14 -26.84
N ARG A 462 -4.87 -13.56 -25.81
CA ARG A 462 -3.60 -14.09 -25.26
C ARG A 462 -3.51 -13.81 -23.75
N ARG A 463 -3.48 -14.89 -22.96
CA ARG A 463 -3.24 -15.00 -21.49
C ARG A 463 -4.47 -14.99 -20.57
N LEU A 464 -5.10 -16.15 -20.46
CA LEU A 464 -5.74 -16.66 -19.22
C LEU A 464 -5.57 -18.19 -19.19
N GLN A 465 -4.34 -18.61 -18.88
CA GLN A 465 -4.00 -19.88 -18.27
C GLN A 465 -3.32 -19.52 -16.95
N ILE A 466 -3.66 -20.26 -15.88
CA ILE A 466 -3.16 -20.23 -14.49
C ILE A 466 -4.25 -19.74 -13.50
N LEU A 467 -4.57 -20.62 -12.53
CA LEU A 467 -5.60 -20.60 -11.46
C LEU A 467 -6.98 -21.09 -11.93
N MET A 468 -7.42 -22.34 -11.69
CA MET A 468 -7.45 -23.06 -10.42
C MET A 468 -6.96 -24.53 -10.51
N PRO A 469 -6.28 -25.06 -9.47
CA PRO A 469 -6.00 -26.49 -9.33
C PRO A 469 -7.17 -27.27 -8.70
N SER A 470 -7.19 -28.56 -9.03
CA SER A 470 -7.72 -29.70 -8.26
C SER A 470 -9.24 -29.83 -8.05
N CYS A 471 -9.93 -30.30 -9.09
CA CYS A 471 -10.93 -31.37 -8.96
C CYS A 471 -10.55 -32.51 -9.93
N SER A 472 -10.56 -33.74 -9.44
CA SER A 472 -10.08 -34.99 -10.07
C SER A 472 -10.88 -35.39 -11.34
N PRO A 473 -10.45 -36.41 -12.11
CA PRO A 473 -9.80 -36.25 -13.41
C PRO A 473 -10.68 -36.67 -14.61
N GLY A 474 -10.39 -36.06 -15.77
CA GLY A 474 -10.54 -36.75 -17.06
C GLY A 474 -11.65 -36.25 -17.98
N VAL A 475 -11.42 -35.12 -18.66
CA VAL A 475 -11.83 -34.93 -20.06
C VAL A 475 -10.84 -33.96 -20.72
N TYR A 476 -10.05 -34.42 -21.68
CA TYR A 476 -9.25 -33.55 -22.56
C TYR A 476 -10.03 -33.29 -23.85
N PHE A 477 -10.25 -32.02 -24.21
CA PHE A 477 -10.81 -31.63 -25.50
C PHE A 477 -9.69 -31.28 -26.48
N LYS A 478 -9.53 -32.09 -27.52
CA LYS A 478 -8.70 -31.75 -28.68
C LYS A 478 -9.65 -31.38 -29.83
N SER A 479 -9.68 -30.12 -30.23
CA SER A 479 -10.43 -29.70 -31.42
C SER A 479 -9.62 -30.05 -32.67
N ARG A 480 -10.31 -30.58 -33.68
CA ARG A 480 -9.90 -30.42 -35.07
C ARG A 480 -11.14 -30.30 -35.93
N THR A 481 -11.17 -29.21 -36.68
CA THR A 481 -12.21 -28.82 -37.61
C THR A 481 -11.99 -29.48 -38.97
N SER A 482 -13.03 -30.12 -39.50
CA SER A 482 -13.39 -30.04 -40.92
C SER A 482 -14.71 -30.78 -41.16
N SER A 483 -15.70 -30.04 -41.66
CA SER A 483 -16.84 -30.46 -42.49
C SER A 483 -17.43 -31.86 -42.28
N SER A 484 -18.73 -31.88 -41.97
CA SER A 484 -19.63 -33.03 -41.81
C SER A 484 -19.68 -33.64 -40.40
N GLU A 485 -20.93 -33.74 -39.94
CA GLU A 485 -21.37 -34.05 -38.61
C GLU A 485 -21.08 -35.52 -38.28
N GLU A 486 -20.04 -35.81 -37.49
CA GLU A 486 -19.97 -36.98 -36.60
C GLU A 486 -18.69 -36.90 -35.75
N VAL A 487 -18.83 -36.79 -34.43
CA VAL A 487 -17.75 -37.10 -33.48
C VAL A 487 -18.27 -38.15 -32.51
N THR A 488 -17.67 -39.34 -32.62
CA THR A 488 -18.01 -40.53 -31.84
C THR A 488 -17.21 -40.55 -30.53
N PHE A 489 -17.88 -40.77 -29.40
CA PHE A 489 -17.23 -41.04 -28.11
C PHE A 489 -17.07 -42.55 -27.90
N CYS A 490 -15.83 -43.02 -27.74
CA CYS A 490 -15.53 -44.36 -27.23
C CYS A 490 -14.92 -44.25 -25.83
N CYS A 491 -15.49 -44.98 -24.88
CA CYS A 491 -14.94 -45.17 -23.55
C CYS A 491 -14.02 -46.40 -23.57
N VAL A 492 -12.74 -46.22 -23.27
CA VAL A 492 -11.77 -47.32 -23.12
C VAL A 492 -11.13 -47.22 -21.75
N GLN A 493 -11.19 -48.32 -21.00
CA GLN A 493 -10.49 -48.52 -19.73
C GLN A 493 -8.98 -48.65 -19.92
N GLY A 494 -8.22 -47.98 -19.05
CA GLY A 494 -6.88 -48.38 -18.62
C GLY A 494 -5.70 -47.75 -19.36
N SER A 495 -4.87 -47.00 -18.63
CA SER A 495 -3.44 -47.29 -18.38
C SER A 495 -2.66 -46.04 -17.93
N TYR A 496 -1.85 -46.24 -16.90
CA TYR A 496 -0.86 -45.32 -16.30
C TYR A 496 0.17 -44.77 -17.33
N ILE A 497 0.51 -43.48 -17.25
CA ILE A 497 1.79 -42.93 -17.76
C ILE A 497 2.35 -41.97 -16.70
N SER A 498 3.64 -42.13 -16.36
CA SER A 498 4.31 -41.53 -15.20
C SER A 498 4.85 -40.10 -15.42
N PRO A 499 5.15 -39.32 -14.35
CA PRO A 499 5.55 -37.90 -14.37
C PRO A 499 6.94 -37.54 -14.95
N LYS A 500 7.48 -38.31 -15.91
CA LYS A 500 8.88 -38.16 -16.36
C LYS A 500 9.06 -37.53 -17.75
N GLU A 501 7.99 -37.07 -18.41
CA GLU A 501 8.08 -36.50 -19.77
C GLU A 501 7.53 -35.08 -19.93
N TRP A 502 7.16 -34.37 -18.85
CA TRP A 502 6.78 -32.95 -18.89
C TRP A 502 7.83 -32.03 -18.26
N MET A 503 9.10 -32.35 -18.51
CA MET A 503 10.25 -31.63 -17.94
C MET A 503 11.10 -30.93 -19.00
N ASN A 504 10.50 -30.34 -20.04
CA ASN A 504 11.22 -29.54 -21.04
C ASN A 504 10.33 -28.50 -21.75
N SER A 505 10.20 -27.28 -21.20
CA SER A 505 10.33 -26.02 -21.95
C SER A 505 10.14 -24.79 -21.05
N ARG A 506 11.06 -23.83 -21.22
CA ARG A 506 11.32 -22.60 -20.45
C ARG A 506 10.23 -21.52 -20.58
N ALA A 507 9.96 -20.80 -19.47
CA ALA A 507 9.60 -19.38 -19.43
C ALA A 507 9.74 -18.83 -17.99
N GLU A 508 10.98 -18.60 -17.58
CA GLU A 508 11.31 -17.72 -16.44
C GLU A 508 11.17 -16.25 -16.84
N ASN A 509 10.95 -15.38 -15.85
CA ASN A 509 10.99 -13.90 -15.87
C ASN A 509 9.76 -13.16 -16.41
N ALA A 510 8.78 -12.90 -15.53
CA ALA A 510 7.89 -11.72 -15.62
C ALA A 510 7.00 -11.48 -14.38
N LEU A 511 6.87 -12.43 -13.44
CA LEU A 511 5.96 -12.29 -12.28
C LEU A 511 6.68 -12.13 -10.93
N GLY A 512 8.00 -12.26 -10.90
CA GLY A 512 8.82 -12.06 -9.70
C GLY A 512 9.19 -10.60 -9.39
N SER A 513 8.96 -9.64 -10.30
CA SER A 513 9.29 -8.22 -10.05
C SER A 513 8.09 -7.31 -9.82
N ILE A 514 6.85 -7.82 -9.96
CA ILE A 514 5.62 -7.03 -9.77
C ILE A 514 5.05 -7.24 -8.35
N LEU A 515 5.45 -8.30 -7.66
CA LEU A 515 5.10 -8.55 -6.25
C LEU A 515 6.17 -8.07 -5.26
N TRP A 516 7.25 -7.46 -5.74
CA TRP A 516 8.30 -6.86 -4.91
C TRP A 516 8.12 -5.32 -4.73
N ASP A 517 7.33 -4.66 -5.58
CA ASP A 517 7.21 -3.19 -5.61
C ASP A 517 5.89 -2.63 -5.03
N ILE A 518 5.01 -3.46 -4.47
CA ILE A 518 3.73 -3.01 -3.87
C ILE A 518 3.87 -2.79 -2.34
N GLY A 519 5.06 -3.05 -1.77
CA GLY A 519 5.33 -2.94 -0.33
C GLY A 519 5.84 -1.57 0.18
N ARG A 520 5.85 -0.51 -0.64
CA ARG A 520 6.26 0.84 -0.20
C ARG A 520 5.44 1.94 -0.91
N CYS A 521 4.47 2.51 -0.20
CA CYS A 521 3.82 3.80 -0.51
C CYS A 521 3.24 4.33 0.83
N ASP A 522 4.06 4.87 1.73
CA ASP A 522 4.48 6.27 1.83
C ASP A 522 3.32 7.27 2.01
N PHE A 523 2.92 7.45 3.28
CA PHE A 523 2.00 8.49 3.74
C PHE A 523 2.77 9.59 4.51
N ILE A 524 2.46 10.85 4.16
CA ILE A 524 2.66 12.13 4.89
C ILE A 524 4.06 12.79 4.80
N GLY A 525 4.12 13.89 4.03
CA GLY A 525 4.88 15.15 4.23
C GLY A 525 6.34 15.10 4.72
N CYS A 526 7.27 15.73 4.01
CA CYS A 526 8.72 15.75 4.26
C CYS A 526 9.23 16.20 5.66
N ARG A 527 8.40 16.54 6.66
CA ARG A 527 8.85 16.63 8.07
C ARG A 527 8.42 15.44 8.93
N SER A 528 7.39 14.70 8.53
CA SER A 528 6.99 13.43 9.17
C SER A 528 7.74 12.23 8.62
N MET A 529 8.19 12.20 7.36
CA MET A 529 9.01 11.08 6.87
C MET A 529 10.35 10.94 7.59
N GLN A 530 11.07 12.06 7.83
CA GLN A 530 12.26 12.04 8.69
C GLN A 530 11.94 11.66 10.14
N HIS A 531 10.75 12.00 10.67
CA HIS A 531 10.34 11.60 12.01
C HIS A 531 9.96 10.11 12.08
N VAL A 532 9.23 9.60 11.09
CA VAL A 532 8.85 8.20 10.91
C VAL A 532 10.09 7.34 10.70
N GLU A 533 11.01 7.75 9.83
CA GLU A 533 12.30 7.08 9.67
C GLU A 533 13.16 7.19 10.92
N ASN A 534 13.18 8.33 11.63
CA ASN A 534 13.97 8.43 12.87
C ASN A 534 13.38 7.62 14.03
N VAL A 535 12.05 7.54 14.15
CA VAL A 535 11.36 6.69 15.13
C VAL A 535 11.54 5.22 14.73
N ALA A 536 11.31 4.86 13.47
CA ALA A 536 11.52 3.51 12.97
C ALA A 536 13.00 3.10 13.03
N ARG A 537 13.93 4.02 12.82
CA ARG A 537 15.38 3.80 13.00
C ARG A 537 15.73 3.65 14.47
N LYS A 538 15.23 4.48 15.38
CA LYS A 538 15.43 4.29 16.83
C LYS A 538 14.85 2.98 17.35
N VAL A 539 13.68 2.56 16.85
CA VAL A 539 13.07 1.26 17.19
C VAL A 539 13.84 0.10 16.55
N ARG A 540 14.30 0.22 15.29
CA ARG A 540 15.19 -0.76 14.65
C ARG A 540 16.55 -0.86 15.34
N ASP A 541 17.10 0.26 15.79
CA ASP A 541 18.39 0.31 16.49
C ASP A 541 18.27 -0.22 17.93
N ALA A 542 17.12 -0.03 18.59
CA ALA A 542 16.79 -0.72 19.84
C ALA A 542 16.55 -2.23 19.63
N ALA A 543 15.94 -2.62 18.50
CA ALA A 543 15.70 -4.01 18.13
C ALA A 543 16.98 -4.78 17.78
N LYS A 544 18.00 -4.14 17.20
CA LYS A 544 19.29 -4.77 16.83
C LYS A 544 20.05 -5.42 18.00
N ALA A 545 19.73 -5.10 19.25
CA ALA A 545 20.32 -5.73 20.43
C ALA A 545 19.43 -6.81 21.09
N ALA A 546 18.12 -6.87 20.76
CA ALA A 546 17.12 -7.68 21.47
C ALA A 546 16.32 -8.64 20.56
N VAL A 547 16.56 -8.62 19.24
CA VAL A 547 15.80 -9.38 18.25
C VAL A 547 16.72 -10.33 17.50
N THR A 548 16.29 -11.58 17.35
CA THR A 548 16.98 -12.50 16.42
C THR A 548 16.76 -11.98 14.99
N PRO A 549 17.80 -11.80 14.14
CA PRO A 549 17.68 -11.12 12.84
C PRO A 549 16.53 -11.59 11.94
N LYS A 550 16.18 -12.87 12.09
CA LYS A 550 15.07 -13.54 11.43
C LYS A 550 13.67 -12.95 11.69
N TYR A 551 13.46 -12.29 12.83
CA TYR A 551 12.15 -11.74 13.23
C TYR A 551 12.07 -10.21 13.11
N GLU A 552 12.99 -9.59 12.38
CA GLU A 552 13.02 -8.13 12.16
C GLU A 552 11.74 -7.58 11.54
N LYS A 553 11.02 -8.35 10.70
CA LYS A 553 9.74 -7.93 10.11
C LYS A 553 8.67 -7.65 11.18
N VAL A 554 8.61 -8.46 12.24
CA VAL A 554 7.66 -8.25 13.36
C VAL A 554 8.01 -6.96 14.11
N ALA A 555 9.30 -6.71 14.35
CA ALA A 555 9.76 -5.45 14.95
C ALA A 555 9.47 -4.23 14.06
N ALA A 556 9.63 -4.37 12.74
CA ALA A 556 9.32 -3.33 11.78
C ALA A 556 7.83 -2.97 11.75
N ALA A 557 6.93 -3.96 11.88
CA ALA A 557 5.49 -3.73 11.96
C ALA A 557 5.09 -2.95 13.22
N LEU A 558 5.71 -3.22 14.38
CA LEU A 558 5.50 -2.40 15.59
C LEU A 558 6.02 -0.97 15.39
N ALA A 559 7.20 -0.83 14.80
CA ALA A 559 7.81 0.47 14.53
C ALA A 559 6.95 1.32 13.60
N GLU A 560 6.38 0.71 12.56
CA GLU A 560 5.44 1.34 11.63
C GLU A 560 4.20 1.83 12.38
N SER A 561 3.57 0.98 13.19
CA SER A 561 2.35 1.31 13.96
C SER A 561 2.56 2.52 14.89
N LEU A 562 3.70 2.59 15.58
CA LEU A 562 4.11 3.73 16.40
C LEU A 562 4.34 4.99 15.56
N ALA A 563 4.98 4.85 14.39
CA ALA A 563 5.35 5.97 13.55
C ALA A 563 4.16 6.64 12.87
N ILE A 564 3.15 5.85 12.46
CA ILE A 564 1.91 6.36 11.86
C ILE A 564 0.89 6.82 12.91
N GLY A 565 1.21 6.72 14.20
CA GLY A 565 0.36 7.13 15.31
C GLY A 565 -0.88 6.23 15.47
N TRP A 566 -0.79 4.98 15.02
CA TRP A 566 -1.75 3.94 15.35
C TRP A 566 -1.54 3.47 16.78
N ASP A 567 -0.29 3.39 17.24
CA ASP A 567 0.06 3.27 18.66
C ASP A 567 0.61 4.58 19.22
N LEU A 568 0.25 4.88 20.47
CA LEU A 568 0.94 5.90 21.26
C LEU A 568 2.17 5.27 21.95
N GLY A 569 1.98 4.13 22.60
CA GLY A 569 3.00 3.24 23.13
C GLY A 569 2.51 1.81 23.17
N ALA A 570 3.41 0.86 22.89
CA ALA A 570 3.06 -0.56 22.86
C ALA A 570 4.29 -1.46 23.11
N SER A 571 4.02 -2.69 23.57
CA SER A 571 5.00 -3.77 23.70
C SER A 571 4.59 -5.01 22.92
N VAL A 572 5.57 -5.74 22.40
CA VAL A 572 5.42 -7.04 21.71
C VAL A 572 6.40 -8.02 22.32
N PHE A 573 5.91 -9.23 22.62
CA PHE A 573 6.70 -10.33 23.12
C PHE A 573 6.38 -11.59 22.31
N MET A 574 7.41 -12.34 21.92
CA MET A 574 7.25 -13.54 21.11
C MET A 574 8.21 -14.65 21.55
N ARG A 575 7.67 -15.87 21.66
CA ARG A 575 8.43 -17.10 21.86
C ARG A 575 8.18 -18.08 20.73
N VAL A 576 9.22 -18.74 20.26
CA VAL A 576 9.13 -19.81 19.26
C VAL A 576 9.81 -21.05 19.84
N ASN A 577 9.11 -22.19 19.83
CA ASN A 577 9.60 -23.45 20.39
C ASN A 577 10.09 -23.34 21.84
N GLY A 578 9.52 -22.40 22.59
CA GLY A 578 9.90 -22.12 23.97
C GLY A 578 11.10 -21.20 24.17
N GLU A 579 11.68 -20.64 23.12
CA GLU A 579 12.75 -19.65 23.23
C GLU A 579 12.20 -18.25 23.00
N THR A 580 12.61 -17.28 23.81
CA THR A 580 12.26 -15.87 23.59
C THR A 580 13.03 -15.35 22.40
N VAL A 581 12.30 -14.97 21.35
CA VAL A 581 12.88 -14.49 20.09
C VAL A 581 12.63 -13.00 19.85
N LEU A 582 11.65 -12.41 20.55
CA LEU A 582 11.30 -11.00 20.52
C LEU A 582 10.80 -10.53 21.88
N ASP A 583 11.31 -9.39 22.34
CA ASP A 583 10.85 -8.70 23.56
C ASP A 583 11.15 -7.21 23.42
N ILE A 584 10.20 -6.49 22.83
CA ILE A 584 10.41 -5.11 22.38
C ILE A 584 9.24 -4.22 22.80
N ALA A 585 9.53 -2.93 22.92
CA ALA A 585 8.53 -1.91 23.20
C ALA A 585 8.96 -0.57 22.58
N GLY A 586 8.01 0.33 22.41
CA GLY A 586 8.31 1.68 21.96
C GLY A 586 7.12 2.62 22.09
N GLY A 587 7.39 3.90 21.86
CA GLY A 587 6.41 4.98 22.01
C GLY A 587 6.43 5.60 23.39
N TYR A 588 5.26 6.04 23.85
CA TYR A 588 5.10 6.88 25.04
C TYR A 588 3.90 6.46 25.88
N GLN A 589 3.98 6.69 27.18
CA GLN A 589 2.91 6.40 28.14
C GLN A 589 1.83 7.49 28.18
N ASP A 590 2.15 8.69 27.71
CA ASP A 590 1.35 9.92 27.79
C ASP A 590 1.23 10.63 26.43
N LYS A 591 0.15 11.40 26.24
CA LYS A 591 -0.15 12.06 24.94
C LYS A 591 0.85 13.17 24.61
N GLU A 592 1.44 13.77 25.64
CA GLU A 592 2.47 14.80 25.58
C GLU A 592 3.83 14.20 25.18
N LYS A 593 3.94 12.87 25.11
CA LYS A 593 5.14 12.12 24.70
C LYS A 593 6.35 12.42 25.59
N THR A 594 6.12 12.51 26.91
CA THR A 594 7.15 12.86 27.90
C THR A 594 7.72 11.64 28.62
N ILE A 595 6.95 10.56 28.74
CA ILE A 595 7.32 9.33 29.45
C ILE A 595 7.46 8.20 28.44
N PRO A 596 8.65 7.61 28.24
CA PRO A 596 8.84 6.49 27.32
C PRO A 596 8.03 5.25 27.70
N TYR A 597 7.48 4.58 26.69
CA TYR A 597 6.87 3.26 26.83
C TYR A 597 7.95 2.19 26.58
N ASP A 598 8.24 1.36 27.57
CA ASP A 598 9.26 0.31 27.51
C ASP A 598 8.71 -1.08 27.86
N VAL A 599 9.58 -2.10 27.81
CA VAL A 599 9.21 -3.51 28.06
C VAL A 599 8.79 -3.80 29.50
N THR A 600 9.03 -2.86 30.42
CA THR A 600 8.61 -2.96 31.83
C THR A 600 7.30 -2.24 32.10
N THR A 601 6.85 -1.39 31.16
CA THR A 601 5.63 -0.59 31.26
C THR A 601 4.40 -1.48 31.28
N MET A 602 3.58 -1.32 32.31
CA MET A 602 2.38 -2.11 32.54
C MET A 602 1.13 -1.37 32.06
N ASN A 603 0.21 -2.11 31.47
CA ASN A 603 -1.02 -1.63 30.90
C ASN A 603 -2.19 -2.52 31.29
N LEU A 604 -3.38 -1.92 31.28
CA LEU A 604 -4.61 -2.70 31.34
C LEU A 604 -4.73 -3.55 30.07
N VAL A 605 -4.75 -4.87 30.23
CA VAL A 605 -4.87 -5.80 29.10
C VAL A 605 -6.28 -6.30 28.85
N PHE A 606 -7.26 -5.77 29.58
CA PHE A 606 -8.67 -6.07 29.39
C PHE A 606 -8.93 -7.58 29.35
N SER A 607 -9.71 -8.04 28.37
CA SER A 607 -10.13 -9.43 28.26
C SER A 607 -9.00 -10.42 28.03
N SER A 608 -7.79 -9.99 27.68
CA SER A 608 -6.61 -10.85 27.72
C SER A 608 -6.33 -11.38 29.15
N GLY A 609 -6.88 -10.74 30.19
CA GLY A 609 -6.90 -11.23 31.57
C GLY A 609 -7.73 -12.51 31.81
N LYS A 610 -8.55 -12.96 30.83
CA LYS A 610 -9.20 -14.28 30.89
C LYS A 610 -8.22 -15.44 30.81
N ILE A 611 -7.03 -15.20 30.25
CA ILE A 611 -5.97 -16.22 30.18
C ILE A 611 -5.59 -16.69 31.60
N PRO A 612 -5.10 -15.81 32.50
CA PRO A 612 -4.78 -16.24 33.87
C PRO A 612 -6.01 -16.69 34.67
N GLU A 613 -7.20 -16.12 34.45
CA GLU A 613 -8.45 -16.61 35.07
C GLU A 613 -8.68 -18.10 34.76
N THR A 614 -8.60 -18.45 33.48
CA THR A 614 -8.83 -19.82 33.01
C THR A 614 -7.78 -20.79 33.54
N ILE A 615 -6.52 -20.38 33.54
CA ILE A 615 -5.41 -21.20 34.06
C ILE A 615 -5.59 -21.46 35.57
N GLY A 616 -6.12 -20.49 36.33
CA GLY A 616 -6.46 -20.70 37.74
C GLY A 616 -7.48 -21.83 37.95
N ILE A 617 -8.50 -21.93 37.09
CA ILE A 617 -9.44 -23.06 37.13
C ILE A 617 -8.76 -24.36 36.70
N ALA A 618 -7.90 -24.31 35.67
CA ALA A 618 -7.15 -25.48 35.21
C ALA A 618 -6.27 -26.07 36.32
N LEU A 619 -5.62 -25.25 37.16
CA LEU A 619 -4.84 -25.71 38.31
C LEU A 619 -5.68 -26.50 39.32
N LEU A 620 -6.91 -26.07 39.59
CA LEU A 620 -7.80 -26.80 40.52
C LEU A 620 -8.30 -28.12 39.92
N VAL A 621 -8.57 -28.14 38.61
CA VAL A 621 -8.95 -29.36 37.88
C VAL A 621 -7.79 -30.36 37.85
N ASP A 622 -6.57 -29.90 37.57
CA ASP A 622 -5.37 -30.74 37.53
C ASP A 622 -5.07 -31.40 38.89
N LYS A 623 -5.35 -30.68 39.99
CA LYS A 623 -5.25 -31.20 41.36
C LYS A 623 -6.40 -32.11 41.79
N GLY A 624 -7.41 -32.31 40.94
CA GLY A 624 -8.61 -33.09 41.26
C GLY A 624 -9.50 -32.45 42.33
N LEU A 625 -9.42 -31.13 42.50
CA LEU A 625 -10.25 -30.40 43.47
C LEU A 625 -11.63 -30.04 42.90
N MET A 626 -11.76 -29.94 41.57
CA MET A 626 -13.03 -29.75 40.88
C MET A 626 -13.02 -30.35 39.48
N GLU A 627 -14.20 -30.46 38.88
CA GLU A 627 -14.38 -30.87 37.47
C GLU A 627 -15.20 -29.82 36.71
N LEU A 628 -14.90 -29.63 35.42
CA LEU A 628 -15.57 -28.61 34.59
C LEU A 628 -17.07 -28.87 34.41
N ASP A 629 -17.47 -30.14 34.29
CA ASP A 629 -18.85 -30.56 34.02
C ASP A 629 -19.69 -30.77 35.29
N THR A 630 -19.07 -30.63 36.48
CA THR A 630 -19.83 -30.67 37.74
C THR A 630 -20.68 -29.40 37.88
N PRO A 631 -21.99 -29.52 38.18
CA PRO A 631 -22.82 -28.35 38.44
C PRO A 631 -22.27 -27.48 39.57
N ILE A 632 -22.24 -26.17 39.36
CA ILE A 632 -21.67 -25.22 40.33
C ILE A 632 -22.36 -25.31 41.70
N LYS A 633 -23.63 -25.72 41.75
CA LYS A 633 -24.39 -25.91 43.00
C LYS A 633 -23.73 -26.89 43.98
N GLU A 634 -22.93 -27.84 43.50
CA GLU A 634 -22.24 -28.80 44.36
C GLU A 634 -21.13 -28.13 45.18
N TYR A 635 -20.54 -27.06 44.64
CA TYR A 635 -19.55 -26.23 45.34
C TYR A 635 -20.19 -25.03 46.03
N TRP A 636 -21.23 -24.46 45.42
CA TRP A 636 -21.89 -23.23 45.82
C TRP A 636 -23.42 -23.38 45.74
N PRO A 637 -24.07 -23.97 46.77
CA PRO A 637 -25.49 -24.32 46.72
C PRO A 637 -26.43 -23.15 46.40
N GLU A 638 -26.14 -21.97 46.94
CA GLU A 638 -26.93 -20.75 46.73
C GLU A 638 -26.96 -20.32 45.26
N PHE A 639 -25.95 -20.71 44.46
CA PHE A 639 -25.93 -20.41 43.03
C PHE A 639 -27.13 -21.01 42.28
N ALA A 640 -27.70 -22.12 42.75
CA ALA A 640 -28.81 -22.81 42.08
C ALA A 640 -30.10 -21.98 41.96
N GLN A 641 -30.19 -20.86 42.67
CA GLN A 641 -31.29 -19.91 42.60
C GLN A 641 -31.61 -19.48 41.15
N LYS A 642 -32.88 -19.14 40.90
CA LYS A 642 -33.39 -18.64 39.61
C LYS A 642 -33.11 -19.55 38.41
N GLY A 643 -33.02 -20.86 38.62
CA GLY A 643 -32.89 -21.85 37.54
C GLY A 643 -31.46 -22.11 37.07
N LYS A 644 -30.45 -21.68 37.84
CA LYS A 644 -29.03 -21.86 37.50
C LYS A 644 -28.44 -23.20 37.99
N GLY A 645 -29.26 -24.08 38.58
CA GLY A 645 -28.79 -25.30 39.26
C GLY A 645 -28.03 -26.31 38.40
N GLU A 646 -28.19 -26.27 37.08
CA GLU A 646 -27.51 -27.18 36.14
C GLU A 646 -26.32 -26.52 35.43
N ILE A 647 -25.98 -25.27 35.75
CA ILE A 647 -24.86 -24.58 35.11
C ILE A 647 -23.54 -25.06 35.73
N THR A 648 -22.58 -25.35 34.86
CA THR A 648 -21.27 -25.90 35.21
C THR A 648 -20.18 -24.83 35.06
N MET A 649 -18.96 -25.11 35.55
CA MET A 649 -17.84 -24.19 35.33
C MET A 649 -17.44 -24.13 33.85
N GLY A 650 -17.52 -25.26 33.13
CA GLY A 650 -17.32 -25.30 31.68
C GLY A 650 -18.29 -24.37 30.94
N ASP A 651 -19.56 -24.28 31.36
CA ASP A 651 -20.53 -23.35 30.76
C ASP A 651 -20.18 -21.87 31.02
N ILE A 652 -19.61 -21.55 32.20
CA ILE A 652 -19.19 -20.18 32.53
C ILE A 652 -17.99 -19.78 31.67
N LEU A 653 -16.97 -20.63 31.59
CA LEU A 653 -15.75 -20.36 30.82
C LEU A 653 -16.02 -20.28 29.31
N SER A 654 -16.79 -21.22 28.76
CA SER A 654 -17.12 -21.26 27.32
C SER A 654 -18.23 -20.29 26.89
N HIS A 655 -18.66 -19.37 27.76
CA HIS A 655 -19.73 -18.40 27.49
C HIS A 655 -21.10 -19.02 27.16
N ARG A 656 -21.33 -20.29 27.53
CA ARG A 656 -22.56 -21.05 27.29
C ARG A 656 -23.54 -21.06 28.45
N SER A 657 -23.21 -20.37 29.54
CA SER A 657 -24.08 -20.30 30.71
C SER A 657 -25.41 -19.59 30.44
N GLY A 658 -25.52 -18.83 29.35
CA GLY A 658 -26.70 -18.03 29.03
C GLY A 658 -26.72 -16.66 29.71
N ALA A 659 -25.57 -16.18 30.21
CA ALA A 659 -25.50 -14.86 30.83
C ALA A 659 -24.32 -14.01 30.36
N MET A 660 -24.59 -12.70 30.36
CA MET A 660 -23.73 -11.61 29.86
C MET A 660 -23.41 -10.64 31.01
N ASP A 661 -22.69 -9.56 30.74
CA ASP A 661 -22.44 -8.47 31.70
C ASP A 661 -23.67 -7.56 31.89
N SER A 662 -24.83 -8.20 32.12
CA SER A 662 -26.10 -7.53 32.31
C SER A 662 -26.82 -8.17 33.49
N PHE A 663 -27.20 -7.34 34.44
CA PHE A 663 -27.84 -7.74 35.68
C PHE A 663 -29.30 -7.28 35.71
N GLU A 664 -30.11 -7.84 36.61
CA GLU A 664 -31.48 -7.36 36.83
C GLU A 664 -31.47 -5.96 37.45
N GLU A 665 -30.46 -5.66 38.28
CA GLU A 665 -30.22 -4.35 38.90
C GLU A 665 -28.71 -4.05 38.89
N THR A 666 -28.32 -2.78 38.77
CA THR A 666 -26.90 -2.36 38.84
C THR A 666 -26.36 -2.59 40.26
N PRO A 667 -25.33 -3.43 40.45
CA PRO A 667 -24.69 -3.56 41.76
C PRO A 667 -23.91 -2.28 42.09
N ASP A 668 -23.88 -1.89 43.37
CA ASP A 668 -22.99 -0.82 43.81
C ASP A 668 -21.52 -1.30 43.94
N ALA A 669 -20.58 -0.36 43.95
CA ALA A 669 -19.16 -0.68 44.03
C ALA A 669 -18.77 -1.42 45.32
N ALA A 670 -19.47 -1.14 46.43
CA ALA A 670 -19.20 -1.77 47.73
C ALA A 670 -19.61 -3.25 47.75
N THR A 671 -20.69 -3.58 47.03
CA THR A 671 -21.18 -4.94 46.82
C THR A 671 -20.19 -5.75 46.01
N LEU A 672 -19.59 -5.16 44.96
CA LEU A 672 -18.61 -5.86 44.13
C LEU A 672 -17.25 -6.07 44.83
N GLN A 673 -16.87 -5.18 45.75
CA GLN A 673 -15.62 -5.29 46.51
C GLN A 673 -15.68 -6.29 47.66
N ASP A 674 -16.86 -6.54 48.22
CA ASP A 674 -17.06 -7.47 49.32
C ASP A 674 -17.41 -8.87 48.79
N ASP A 675 -16.60 -9.87 49.13
CA ASP A 675 -16.77 -11.24 48.63
C ASP A 675 -18.12 -11.84 48.99
N HIS A 676 -18.63 -11.61 50.21
CA HIS A 676 -19.90 -12.20 50.65
C HIS A 676 -21.08 -11.53 49.95
N LYS A 677 -21.09 -10.20 49.89
CA LYS A 677 -22.16 -9.45 49.22
C LYS A 677 -22.17 -9.71 47.72
N ARG A 678 -20.99 -9.80 47.10
CA ARG A 678 -20.84 -10.14 45.68
C ARG A 678 -21.41 -11.51 45.40
N ASP A 679 -21.06 -12.52 46.19
CA ASP A 679 -21.58 -13.87 46.03
C ASP A 679 -23.12 -13.88 46.15
N GLU A 680 -23.67 -13.30 47.22
CA GLU A 680 -25.12 -13.22 47.42
C GLU A 680 -25.83 -12.53 46.24
N PHE A 681 -25.28 -11.41 45.78
CA PHE A 681 -25.78 -10.69 44.61
C PHE A 681 -25.79 -11.59 43.37
N LEU A 682 -24.66 -12.20 43.01
CA LEU A 682 -24.53 -13.05 41.82
C LEU A 682 -25.42 -14.30 41.87
N ALA A 683 -25.58 -14.90 43.05
CA ALA A 683 -26.49 -16.02 43.27
C ALA A 683 -27.95 -15.61 43.04
N SER A 684 -28.34 -14.40 43.42
CA SER A 684 -29.72 -13.92 43.27
C SER A 684 -30.13 -13.61 41.82
N GLN A 685 -29.16 -13.40 40.91
CA GLN A 685 -29.43 -12.97 39.54
C GLN A 685 -30.03 -14.07 38.66
N LYS A 686 -30.97 -13.70 37.78
CA LYS A 686 -31.43 -14.54 36.67
C LYS A 686 -30.54 -14.38 35.44
N PHE A 687 -30.16 -15.50 34.84
CA PHE A 687 -29.44 -15.49 33.56
C PHE A 687 -30.39 -15.17 32.39
N LEU A 688 -29.89 -14.43 31.40
CA LEU A 688 -30.71 -13.87 30.31
C LEU A 688 -31.29 -14.94 29.39
N PHE A 689 -30.48 -15.95 29.10
CA PHE A 689 -30.77 -17.02 28.16
C PHE A 689 -30.67 -18.39 28.86
N PRO A 690 -31.28 -19.43 28.29
CA PRO A 690 -31.10 -20.79 28.77
C PRO A 690 -29.64 -21.24 28.69
N ARG A 691 -29.25 -22.20 29.55
CA ARG A 691 -27.98 -22.92 29.43
C ARG A 691 -27.81 -23.47 28.01
N GLY A 692 -26.62 -23.35 27.47
CA GLY A 692 -26.26 -23.74 26.11
C GLY A 692 -26.30 -22.59 25.10
N THR A 693 -26.95 -21.46 25.43
CA THR A 693 -26.91 -20.25 24.60
C THR A 693 -25.59 -19.52 24.80
N VAL A 694 -24.89 -19.25 23.69
CA VAL A 694 -23.62 -18.52 23.68
C VAL A 694 -23.89 -17.02 23.81
N GLY A 695 -23.25 -16.40 24.78
CA GLY A 695 -23.22 -14.95 24.94
C GLY A 695 -21.96 -14.52 25.65
N TYR A 696 -21.10 -13.78 24.95
CA TYR A 696 -19.84 -13.32 25.53
C TYR A 696 -20.07 -12.55 26.83
N ARG A 697 -19.31 -12.94 27.86
CA ARG A 697 -19.27 -12.29 29.17
C ARG A 697 -17.93 -11.57 29.30
N GLY A 698 -17.96 -10.26 29.12
CA GLY A 698 -16.77 -9.41 29.04
C GLY A 698 -15.98 -9.32 30.33
N ALA A 699 -16.64 -9.19 31.48
CA ALA A 699 -16.02 -8.78 32.73
C ALA A 699 -16.46 -9.65 33.92
N SER A 700 -17.75 -9.96 34.05
CA SER A 700 -18.28 -10.59 35.27
C SER A 700 -17.91 -12.07 35.46
N SER A 701 -17.25 -12.74 34.50
CA SER A 701 -16.82 -14.15 34.63
C SER A 701 -15.94 -14.39 35.85
N ALA A 702 -14.98 -13.48 36.06
CA ALA A 702 -14.00 -13.53 37.15
C ALA A 702 -14.64 -13.60 38.53
N PHE A 703 -15.83 -13.03 38.71
CA PHE A 703 -16.50 -13.07 40.00
C PHE A 703 -17.09 -14.45 40.30
N TYR A 704 -17.61 -15.15 39.28
CA TYR A 704 -18.13 -16.50 39.43
C TYR A 704 -17.00 -17.51 39.63
N THR A 705 -15.91 -17.37 38.87
CA THR A 705 -14.72 -18.22 39.00
C THR A 705 -14.08 -18.03 40.37
N ASP A 706 -13.90 -16.79 40.84
CA ASP A 706 -13.40 -16.50 42.18
C ASP A 706 -14.28 -17.09 43.30
N ALA A 707 -15.61 -16.96 43.20
CA ALA A 707 -16.54 -17.51 44.18
C ALA A 707 -16.39 -19.04 44.32
N VAL A 708 -16.21 -19.74 43.20
CA VAL A 708 -15.99 -21.19 43.22
C VAL A 708 -14.60 -21.53 43.74
N VAL A 709 -13.56 -20.81 43.33
CA VAL A 709 -12.18 -21.02 43.80
C VAL A 709 -12.09 -20.91 45.32
N ARG A 710 -12.64 -19.85 45.93
CA ARG A 710 -12.65 -19.68 47.40
C ARG A 710 -13.34 -20.82 48.14
N ARG A 711 -14.28 -21.51 47.50
CA ARG A 711 -15.03 -22.63 48.08
C ARG A 711 -14.29 -23.96 47.93
N VAL A 712 -13.65 -24.18 46.79
CA VAL A 712 -12.98 -25.43 46.43
C VAL A 712 -11.55 -25.49 46.95
N ASP A 713 -10.80 -24.40 46.92
CA ASP A 713 -9.41 -24.36 47.36
C ASP A 713 -9.31 -24.68 48.87
N PRO A 714 -8.45 -25.63 49.29
CA PRO A 714 -8.26 -25.96 50.70
C PRO A 714 -7.76 -24.79 51.55
N LEU A 715 -6.97 -23.88 50.97
CA LEU A 715 -6.46 -22.68 51.65
C LEU A 715 -7.46 -21.52 51.60
N LYS A 716 -8.62 -21.70 50.95
CA LYS A 716 -9.67 -20.67 50.79
C LYS A 716 -9.13 -19.37 50.17
N ARG A 717 -8.12 -19.49 49.33
CA ARG A 717 -7.54 -18.37 48.59
C ARG A 717 -8.54 -17.81 47.59
N SER A 718 -8.45 -16.52 47.31
CA SER A 718 -9.11 -15.93 46.14
C SER A 718 -8.47 -16.46 44.85
N LEU A 719 -9.18 -16.31 43.72
CA LEU A 719 -8.61 -16.64 42.40
C LEU A 719 -7.29 -15.89 42.16
N LEU A 720 -7.22 -14.64 42.59
CA LEU A 720 -6.00 -13.83 42.50
C LEU A 720 -4.85 -14.44 43.30
N GLN A 721 -5.08 -14.80 44.57
CA GLN A 721 -4.04 -15.38 45.42
C GLN A 721 -3.55 -16.71 44.86
N LEU A 722 -4.46 -17.58 44.42
CA LEU A 722 -4.12 -18.85 43.78
C LEU A 722 -3.21 -18.64 42.56
N VAL A 723 -3.62 -17.77 41.64
CA VAL A 723 -2.88 -17.52 40.40
C VAL A 723 -1.55 -16.80 40.68
N GLN A 724 -1.51 -15.89 41.65
CA GLN A 724 -0.27 -15.24 42.05
C GLN A 724 0.76 -16.26 42.52
N GLU A 725 0.40 -17.08 43.51
CA GLU A 725 1.30 -18.03 44.15
C GLU A 725 1.70 -19.19 43.24
N GLU A 726 0.77 -19.68 42.41
CA GLU A 726 0.99 -20.93 41.67
C GLU A 726 1.28 -20.75 40.19
N LEU A 727 0.92 -19.60 39.61
CA LEU A 727 1.19 -19.30 38.19
C LEU A 727 2.23 -18.20 38.04
N PHE A 728 1.99 -17.02 38.60
CA PHE A 728 2.83 -15.85 38.36
C PHE A 728 4.20 -16.00 39.01
N ASP A 729 4.25 -16.42 40.27
CA ASP A 729 5.50 -16.64 41.01
C ASP A 729 6.28 -17.83 40.43
N THR A 730 5.59 -18.89 40.02
CA THR A 730 6.19 -20.08 39.38
C THR A 730 6.83 -19.76 38.03
N VAL A 731 6.16 -18.95 37.19
CA VAL A 731 6.68 -18.55 35.87
C VAL A 731 7.68 -17.37 35.99
N GLY A 732 7.74 -16.72 37.16
CA GLY A 732 8.64 -15.61 37.45
C GLY A 732 8.24 -14.31 36.75
N GLN A 733 6.95 -14.03 36.63
CA GLN A 733 6.43 -12.84 35.92
C GLN A 733 5.61 -11.93 36.84
N SER A 734 5.86 -10.62 36.74
CA SER A 734 5.06 -9.61 37.44
C SER A 734 3.79 -9.28 36.65
N ILE A 735 2.73 -10.07 36.87
CA ILE A 735 1.36 -9.72 36.46
C ILE A 735 0.63 -9.25 37.71
N PHE A 736 -0.04 -8.11 37.62
CA PHE A 736 -0.83 -7.58 38.72
C PHE A 736 -2.29 -7.59 38.33
N CYS A 737 -3.14 -8.20 39.15
CA CYS A 737 -4.58 -8.08 38.96
C CYS A 737 -5.22 -7.55 40.25
N PRO A 738 -6.12 -6.56 40.17
CA PRO A 738 -6.93 -6.05 41.28
C PRO A 738 -7.59 -7.11 42.19
N PRO A 739 -7.84 -6.79 43.47
CA PRO A 739 -7.60 -5.49 44.13
C PRO A 739 -6.15 -5.32 44.57
N ILE A 740 -5.53 -4.19 44.21
CA ILE A 740 -4.13 -3.87 44.55
C ILE A 740 -4.10 -2.60 45.39
N SER A 741 -3.30 -2.56 46.46
CA SER A 741 -3.01 -1.31 47.20
C SER A 741 -2.17 -0.38 46.32
N SER A 742 -2.46 0.92 46.31
CA SER A 742 -1.94 1.84 45.28
C SER A 742 -0.40 1.97 45.21
N HIS A 743 0.33 1.57 46.25
CA HIS A 743 1.75 1.92 46.41
C HIS A 743 2.75 1.10 45.57
N ASP A 744 2.45 -0.13 45.14
CA ASP A 744 3.47 -1.02 44.52
C ASP A 744 3.62 -0.89 42.99
N TRP A 745 2.71 -0.17 42.33
CA TRP A 745 2.64 -0.03 40.87
C TRP A 745 2.66 1.44 40.38
N GLU A 746 2.54 2.39 41.30
CA GLU A 746 2.70 3.83 41.05
C GLU A 746 4.07 4.10 40.41
N GLY A 747 4.08 4.32 39.09
CA GLY A 747 5.28 4.65 38.31
C GLY A 747 5.57 3.72 37.11
N ARG A 748 5.02 2.49 37.08
CA ARG A 748 5.13 1.56 35.93
C ARG A 748 3.87 1.47 35.09
N MET A 749 2.73 1.91 35.63
CA MET A 749 1.45 1.85 34.94
C MET A 749 1.30 3.00 33.94
N SER A 750 1.09 2.68 32.67
CA SER A 750 0.66 3.64 31.65
C SER A 750 -0.87 3.78 31.67
N LYS A 751 -1.35 5.00 31.40
CA LYS A 751 -2.78 5.27 31.24
C LYS A 751 -3.27 4.69 29.91
N VAL A 752 -4.45 4.11 29.93
CA VAL A 752 -5.16 3.76 28.69
C VAL A 752 -5.73 5.04 28.09
N HIS A 753 -5.40 5.31 26.83
CA HIS A 753 -5.84 6.51 26.14
C HIS A 753 -7.02 6.20 25.22
N ASP A 754 -8.10 6.94 25.42
CA ASP A 754 -9.26 6.92 24.52
C ASP A 754 -8.91 7.45 23.12
N ILE A 755 -9.68 6.98 22.15
CA ILE A 755 -9.73 7.53 20.80
C ILE A 755 -10.16 9.01 20.91
N PRO A 756 -9.48 9.95 20.25
CA PRO A 756 -9.94 11.34 20.18
C PRO A 756 -11.38 11.39 19.66
N LEU A 757 -12.27 12.13 20.36
CA LEU A 757 -13.69 12.28 19.98
C LEU A 757 -13.87 12.67 18.50
N SER A 758 -12.94 13.45 17.94
CA SER A 758 -12.91 13.79 16.52
C SER A 758 -12.74 12.58 15.59
N LYS A 759 -11.89 11.61 15.92
CA LYS A 759 -11.73 10.36 15.15
C LYS A 759 -12.95 9.46 15.27
N MET A 760 -13.58 9.42 16.45
CA MET A 760 -14.84 8.69 16.68
C MET A 760 -16.01 9.31 15.89
N MET A 761 -16.14 10.64 15.93
CA MET A 761 -17.18 11.39 15.22
C MET A 761 -17.02 11.38 13.68
N LEU A 762 -15.78 11.38 13.18
CA LEU A 762 -15.49 11.44 11.74
C LEU A 762 -15.38 10.07 11.06
N GLY A 763 -15.12 9.00 11.82
CA GLY A 763 -14.94 7.64 11.27
C GLY A 763 -16.10 6.68 11.55
N LEU A 764 -16.60 6.64 12.79
CA LEU A 764 -17.51 5.61 13.28
C LEU A 764 -18.99 5.98 13.06
N LEU A 765 -19.38 7.18 13.47
CA LEU A 765 -20.78 7.62 13.49
C LEU A 765 -21.46 7.65 12.10
N PRO A 766 -20.84 8.15 11.02
CA PRO A 766 -21.44 8.09 9.69
C PRO A 766 -21.66 6.67 9.20
N GLN A 767 -20.76 5.74 9.53
CA GLN A 767 -20.86 4.33 9.14
C GLN A 767 -21.97 3.61 9.90
N LEU A 768 -22.28 4.02 11.14
CA LEU A 768 -23.43 3.47 11.90
C LEU A 768 -24.77 3.73 11.20
N TYR A 769 -24.88 4.78 10.37
CA TYR A 769 -26.12 5.14 9.66
C TYR A 769 -26.04 4.97 8.14
N LEU A 770 -24.84 4.92 7.56
CA LEU A 770 -24.59 4.85 6.12
C LEU A 770 -23.68 3.66 5.73
N SER A 771 -23.62 2.59 6.52
CA SER A 771 -22.74 1.41 6.28
C SER A 771 -22.80 0.90 4.83
N ASN A 772 -23.98 0.82 4.25
CA ASN A 772 -24.20 0.37 2.87
C ASN A 772 -23.54 1.29 1.83
N PHE A 773 -23.55 2.62 2.08
CA PHE A 773 -22.86 3.57 1.21
C PHE A 773 -21.34 3.37 1.26
N TYR A 774 -20.77 3.24 2.46
CA TYR A 774 -19.34 2.98 2.63
C TYR A 774 -18.90 1.66 1.99
N ARG A 775 -19.69 0.58 2.15
CA ARG A 775 -19.46 -0.72 1.48
C ARG A 775 -19.49 -0.59 -0.04
N SER A 776 -20.48 0.14 -0.57
CA SER A 776 -20.61 0.34 -2.02
C SER A 776 -19.45 1.13 -2.64
N VAL A 777 -18.82 2.03 -1.88
CA VAL A 777 -17.76 2.92 -2.37
C VAL A 777 -16.36 2.33 -2.17
N LEU A 778 -16.09 1.73 -1.00
CA LEU A 778 -14.76 1.26 -0.61
C LEU A 778 -14.56 -0.24 -0.83
N GLY A 779 -15.64 -1.01 -0.97
CA GLY A 779 -15.63 -2.47 -0.96
C GLY A 779 -15.86 -3.03 0.45
N GLU A 780 -16.48 -4.21 0.52
CA GLU A 780 -16.86 -4.86 1.78
C GLU A 780 -15.68 -5.17 2.71
N ASP A 781 -14.54 -5.58 2.12
CA ASP A 781 -13.33 -5.99 2.86
C ASP A 781 -12.38 -4.82 3.21
N HIS A 782 -12.77 -3.58 2.96
CA HIS A 782 -11.87 -2.44 3.19
C HIS A 782 -11.63 -2.24 4.70
N PRO A 783 -10.38 -2.04 5.18
CA PRO A 783 -10.04 -1.86 6.61
C PRO A 783 -10.69 -0.67 7.32
N LEU A 784 -11.49 0.13 6.60
CA LEU A 784 -12.16 1.31 7.11
C LEU A 784 -13.68 1.13 7.18
N VAL A 785 -14.21 0.02 6.67
CA VAL A 785 -15.63 -0.30 6.66
C VAL A 785 -15.95 -1.10 7.92
N LEU A 786 -16.89 -0.59 8.73
CA LEU A 786 -17.41 -1.34 9.86
C LEU A 786 -18.22 -2.54 9.37
N SER A 787 -17.93 -3.66 10.01
CA SER A 787 -18.72 -4.85 9.89
C SER A 787 -20.11 -4.73 10.53
N ASP A 788 -21.05 -5.62 10.16
CA ASP A 788 -22.39 -5.64 10.75
C ASP A 788 -22.37 -5.91 12.26
N SER A 789 -21.50 -6.80 12.73
CA SER A 789 -21.32 -7.06 14.16
C SER A 789 -20.79 -5.84 14.92
N GLU A 790 -19.83 -5.09 14.35
CA GLU A 790 -19.34 -3.86 14.96
C GLU A 790 -20.42 -2.78 15.00
N VAL A 791 -21.15 -2.58 13.90
CA VAL A 791 -22.28 -1.65 13.86
C VAL A 791 -23.30 -2.01 14.94
N ASN A 792 -23.64 -3.29 15.07
CA ASN A 792 -24.60 -3.76 16.07
C ASN A 792 -24.11 -3.60 17.50
N LEU A 793 -22.84 -3.90 17.79
CA LEU A 793 -22.29 -3.70 19.13
C LEU A 793 -22.23 -2.22 19.50
N TYR A 794 -21.70 -1.36 18.63
CA TYR A 794 -21.63 0.08 18.90
C TYR A 794 -23.03 0.67 19.07
N ARG A 795 -23.99 0.26 18.23
CA ARG A 795 -25.38 0.73 18.30
C ARG A 795 -26.09 0.25 19.56
N ASN A 796 -25.98 -1.04 19.91
CA ASN A 796 -26.84 -1.65 20.93
C ASN A 796 -26.20 -1.74 22.32
N TYR A 797 -24.88 -1.85 22.43
CA TYR A 797 -24.17 -1.97 23.70
C TYR A 797 -23.56 -0.63 24.15
N ILE A 798 -22.84 0.07 23.26
CA ILE A 798 -22.14 1.32 23.62
C ILE A 798 -23.10 2.51 23.61
N LEU A 799 -23.88 2.67 22.54
CA LEU A 799 -24.81 3.79 22.39
C LEU A 799 -26.21 3.51 22.94
N LYS A 800 -26.51 2.24 23.31
CA LYS A 800 -27.82 1.78 23.81
C LYS A 800 -29.01 2.31 22.99
N VAL A 801 -28.87 2.34 21.66
CA VAL A 801 -29.87 2.94 20.75
C VAL A 801 -31.19 2.18 20.75
N ASP A 802 -31.16 0.86 20.94
CA ASP A 802 -32.36 0.05 21.17
C ASP A 802 -32.55 -0.24 22.67
N PRO A 803 -33.47 0.46 23.35
CA PRO A 803 -33.73 0.26 24.77
C PRO A 803 -34.35 -1.11 25.10
N ASN A 804 -34.86 -1.85 24.10
CA ASN A 804 -35.39 -3.21 24.30
C ASN A 804 -34.33 -4.29 24.12
N SER A 805 -33.12 -3.94 23.69
CA SER A 805 -32.03 -4.89 23.54
C SER A 805 -31.66 -5.50 24.89
N PRO A 806 -31.40 -6.82 24.99
CA PRO A 806 -30.82 -7.43 26.19
C PRO A 806 -29.51 -6.76 26.63
N LEU A 807 -28.79 -6.14 25.68
CA LEU A 807 -27.55 -5.37 25.89
C LEU A 807 -27.77 -3.97 26.46
N ALA A 808 -29.02 -3.48 26.48
CA ALA A 808 -29.38 -2.19 27.09
C ALA A 808 -29.68 -2.29 28.59
N LYS A 809 -29.70 -3.52 29.15
CA LYS A 809 -29.88 -3.78 30.58
C LYS A 809 -28.74 -3.18 31.43
N PRO A 810 -28.96 -2.95 32.74
CA PRO A 810 -27.95 -2.39 33.61
C PRO A 810 -26.70 -3.29 33.70
N GLY A 811 -25.52 -2.69 33.59
CA GLY A 811 -24.23 -3.38 33.60
C GLY A 811 -23.46 -3.14 34.89
N LEU A 812 -22.13 -3.19 34.80
CA LEU A 812 -21.25 -2.79 35.92
C LEU A 812 -21.31 -1.27 36.11
N PRO A 813 -21.28 -0.76 37.36
CA PRO A 813 -21.49 0.65 37.67
C PRO A 813 -20.51 1.62 36.97
N ASP A 814 -19.28 1.18 36.67
CA ASP A 814 -18.29 1.97 35.94
C ASP A 814 -18.47 1.95 34.42
N MET A 815 -19.08 0.91 33.86
CA MET A 815 -19.37 0.81 32.42
C MET A 815 -20.58 1.65 32.01
N ASP A 816 -21.54 1.87 32.91
CA ASP A 816 -22.81 2.55 32.63
C ASP A 816 -22.74 4.10 32.57
N GLN A 817 -21.55 4.69 32.75
CA GLN A 817 -21.38 6.15 32.80
C GLN A 817 -20.98 6.81 31.47
N GLY A 818 -20.95 6.07 30.35
CA GLY A 818 -20.87 6.65 29.00
C GLY A 818 -19.49 7.13 28.52
N GLU A 819 -18.39 6.87 29.23
CA GLU A 819 -17.02 7.29 28.86
C GLU A 819 -16.04 6.12 28.79
N ALA A 820 -15.48 5.81 27.61
CA ALA A 820 -14.52 4.70 27.39
C ALA A 820 -13.28 4.69 28.32
N SER A 821 -12.95 5.84 28.92
CA SER A 821 -11.89 5.98 29.93
C SER A 821 -12.22 5.41 31.31
N TRP A 822 -13.37 4.77 31.52
CA TRP A 822 -13.73 4.14 32.80
C TRP A 822 -12.66 3.18 33.35
N ASN A 823 -11.83 2.66 32.44
CA ASN A 823 -10.71 1.77 32.67
C ASN A 823 -9.55 2.36 33.49
N ASN A 824 -9.44 3.69 33.54
CA ASN A 824 -8.44 4.38 34.35
C ASN A 824 -8.96 4.71 35.77
N ARG A 825 -10.21 4.37 36.10
CA ARG A 825 -10.80 4.70 37.39
C ARG A 825 -10.24 3.80 38.49
N SER A 826 -9.97 4.39 39.64
CA SER A 826 -9.52 3.63 40.82
C SER A 826 -10.57 2.61 41.30
N SER A 827 -11.86 2.85 41.05
CA SER A 827 -12.95 1.91 41.32
C SER A 827 -12.89 0.67 40.42
N TRP A 828 -12.61 0.84 39.13
CA TRP A 828 -12.45 -0.28 38.19
C TRP A 828 -11.29 -1.20 38.59
N LEU A 829 -10.21 -0.59 39.07
CA LEU A 829 -9.01 -1.27 39.54
C LEU A 829 -9.11 -1.77 40.99
N SER A 830 -10.26 -1.63 41.65
CA SER A 830 -10.48 -2.18 42.99
C SER A 830 -11.38 -3.42 42.99
N TYR A 831 -12.01 -3.78 41.86
CA TYR A 831 -12.80 -5.01 41.76
C TYR A 831 -11.91 -6.24 41.55
N PRO A 832 -12.16 -7.38 42.21
CA PRO A 832 -11.45 -8.65 41.98
C PRO A 832 -11.86 -9.29 40.65
N MET A 833 -11.48 -8.68 39.52
CA MET A 833 -12.04 -8.96 38.20
C MET A 833 -10.97 -9.22 37.14
N MET A 834 -10.19 -10.28 37.39
CA MET A 834 -9.05 -10.68 36.57
C MET A 834 -9.34 -10.75 35.05
N SER A 835 -10.56 -11.15 34.69
CA SER A 835 -11.08 -11.27 33.32
C SER A 835 -11.01 -9.99 32.48
N ALA A 836 -10.88 -8.80 33.10
CA ALA A 836 -10.97 -7.52 32.40
C ALA A 836 -10.12 -6.38 33.00
N ASN A 837 -9.49 -6.56 34.19
CA ASN A 837 -8.73 -5.49 34.83
C ASN A 837 -7.29 -5.84 35.25
N CYS A 838 -6.71 -6.91 34.71
CA CYS A 838 -5.28 -7.18 34.90
C CYS A 838 -4.39 -6.10 34.26
N LEU A 839 -3.34 -5.75 34.99
CA LEU A 839 -2.25 -4.85 34.63
C LEU A 839 -0.99 -5.67 34.34
N THR A 840 -0.51 -5.61 33.11
CA THR A 840 0.68 -6.36 32.69
C THR A 840 1.26 -5.80 31.39
N ASN A 841 2.36 -6.38 30.93
CA ASN A 841 3.01 -6.07 29.67
C ASN A 841 3.02 -7.32 28.78
N ALA A 842 3.41 -7.18 27.52
CA ALA A 842 3.42 -8.29 26.59
C ALA A 842 4.26 -9.49 27.08
N ARG A 843 5.39 -9.22 27.76
CA ARG A 843 6.27 -10.25 28.33
C ARG A 843 5.55 -11.11 29.36
N GLY A 844 4.88 -10.48 30.33
CA GLY A 844 4.21 -11.18 31.42
C GLY A 844 3.15 -12.14 30.92
N THR A 845 2.18 -11.64 30.13
CA THR A 845 1.11 -12.46 29.56
C THR A 845 1.66 -13.53 28.62
N GLY A 846 2.62 -13.16 27.76
CA GLY A 846 3.22 -14.09 26.80
C GLY A 846 3.91 -15.27 27.47
N HIS A 847 4.68 -15.05 28.53
CA HIS A 847 5.32 -16.14 29.28
C HIS A 847 4.32 -17.05 29.99
N VAL A 848 3.30 -16.47 30.63
CA VAL A 848 2.27 -17.24 31.34
C VAL A 848 1.52 -18.14 30.38
N PHE A 849 1.09 -17.62 29.22
CA PHE A 849 0.35 -18.41 28.26
C PHE A 849 1.24 -19.47 27.57
N ASP A 850 2.48 -19.13 27.22
CA ASP A 850 3.43 -20.09 26.67
C ASP A 850 3.71 -21.25 27.62
N ALA A 851 3.86 -20.97 28.93
CA ALA A 851 4.07 -22.01 29.94
C ALA A 851 2.87 -22.96 30.04
N PHE A 852 1.65 -22.42 30.02
CA PHE A 852 0.43 -23.22 30.02
C PHE A 852 0.31 -24.09 28.76
N MET A 853 0.46 -23.49 27.57
CA MET A 853 0.34 -24.19 26.28
C MET A 853 1.40 -25.27 26.05
N ARG A 854 2.49 -25.26 26.83
CA ARG A 854 3.56 -26.26 26.78
C ARG A 854 3.52 -27.28 27.92
N GLY A 855 2.40 -27.36 28.65
CA GLY A 855 2.22 -28.33 29.74
C GLY A 855 3.17 -28.11 30.92
N LYS A 856 3.64 -26.88 31.15
CA LYS A 856 4.55 -26.55 32.28
C LYS A 856 3.81 -26.18 33.56
N VAL A 857 2.52 -25.91 33.47
CA VAL A 857 1.69 -25.42 34.59
C VAL A 857 0.71 -26.49 35.06
N VAL A 858 0.13 -27.25 34.13
CA VAL A 858 -0.82 -28.34 34.38
C VAL A 858 -0.40 -29.57 33.57
N SER A 859 -0.94 -30.74 33.90
CA SER A 859 -0.74 -31.96 33.12
C SER A 859 -1.24 -31.84 31.68
N ASP A 860 -0.68 -32.64 30.78
CA ASP A 860 -1.10 -32.70 29.38
C ASP A 860 -2.59 -33.09 29.24
N ASP A 861 -3.12 -33.91 30.15
CA ASP A 861 -4.53 -34.32 30.16
C ASP A 861 -5.45 -33.13 30.47
N THR A 862 -5.10 -32.32 31.48
CA THR A 862 -5.85 -31.10 31.80
C THR A 862 -5.70 -30.05 30.70
N LEU A 863 -4.51 -29.89 30.12
CA LEU A 863 -4.31 -28.99 28.98
C LEU A 863 -5.20 -29.40 27.79
N ALA A 864 -5.21 -30.68 27.42
CA ALA A 864 -6.05 -31.19 26.33
C ALA A 864 -7.55 -31.02 26.61
N LEU A 865 -7.98 -31.21 27.86
CA LEU A 865 -9.36 -30.94 28.27
C LEU A 865 -9.74 -29.48 28.05
N PHE A 866 -8.90 -28.55 28.50
CA PHE A 866 -9.18 -27.11 28.41
C PHE A 866 -9.12 -26.58 26.97
N LEU A 867 -8.32 -27.18 26.09
CA LEU A 867 -8.23 -26.80 24.68
C LEU A 867 -9.29 -27.46 23.80
N LYS A 868 -10.09 -28.40 24.32
CA LYS A 868 -11.12 -29.10 23.56
C LYS A 868 -12.20 -28.12 23.07
N PRO A 869 -12.52 -28.04 21.77
CA PRO A 869 -13.63 -27.22 21.27
C PRO A 869 -14.98 -27.63 21.86
N VAL A 870 -15.82 -26.65 22.20
CA VAL A 870 -17.19 -26.83 22.73
C VAL A 870 -18.17 -25.94 21.97
N GLY A 871 -18.97 -26.57 21.10
CA GLY A 871 -19.79 -25.83 20.13
C GLY A 871 -18.92 -25.27 19.01
N THR A 872 -19.21 -25.65 17.77
CA THR A 872 -18.45 -25.20 16.61
C THR A 872 -19.29 -24.23 15.80
N ASN A 873 -18.77 -23.03 15.55
CA ASN A 873 -19.41 -22.00 14.72
C ASN A 873 -20.80 -21.59 15.24
N GLU A 874 -20.93 -21.41 16.56
CA GLU A 874 -22.18 -20.99 17.20
C GLU A 874 -22.30 -19.48 17.25
N PHE A 875 -23.52 -18.97 17.08
CA PHE A 875 -23.78 -17.53 17.11
C PHE A 875 -23.71 -16.98 18.54
N ASP A 876 -22.77 -16.07 18.78
CA ASP A 876 -22.62 -15.34 20.03
C ASP A 876 -23.57 -14.13 20.05
N ASN A 877 -24.52 -14.14 20.98
CA ASN A 877 -25.57 -13.13 21.07
C ASN A 877 -25.07 -11.75 21.55
N PHE A 878 -23.88 -11.67 22.13
CA PHE A 878 -23.27 -10.40 22.52
C PHE A 878 -22.44 -9.83 21.37
N LEU A 879 -21.59 -10.67 20.78
CA LEU A 879 -20.69 -10.27 19.70
C LEU A 879 -21.41 -10.14 18.36
N SER A 880 -22.61 -10.71 18.24
CA SER A 880 -23.38 -10.78 16.98
C SER A 880 -22.59 -11.41 15.85
N ASN A 881 -21.85 -12.50 16.14
CA ASN A 881 -21.04 -13.24 15.16
C ASN A 881 -20.92 -14.72 15.56
N ASN A 882 -20.55 -15.60 14.63
CA ASN A 882 -20.27 -16.99 14.95
C ASN A 882 -18.87 -17.18 15.53
N VAL A 883 -18.77 -18.01 16.57
CA VAL A 883 -17.56 -18.23 17.36
C VAL A 883 -17.39 -19.72 17.69
N THR A 884 -16.15 -20.11 18.03
CA THR A 884 -15.84 -21.47 18.51
C THR A 884 -14.97 -21.37 19.76
N TYR A 885 -15.54 -21.59 20.94
CA TYR A 885 -14.79 -21.60 22.20
C TYR A 885 -14.28 -23.01 22.52
N SER A 886 -13.20 -23.07 23.28
CA SER A 886 -12.71 -24.26 23.97
C SER A 886 -13.49 -24.47 25.28
N ALA A 887 -13.34 -25.64 25.92
CA ALA A 887 -13.91 -25.92 27.24
C ALA A 887 -13.34 -24.99 28.33
N GLY A 888 -12.08 -24.60 28.18
CA GLY A 888 -11.44 -23.56 28.99
C GLY A 888 -11.89 -22.15 28.66
N GLY A 889 -12.75 -21.97 27.66
CA GLY A 889 -13.20 -20.66 27.24
C GLY A 889 -12.23 -19.92 26.34
N PHE A 890 -11.03 -20.45 26.06
CA PHE A 890 -10.15 -19.88 25.01
C PHE A 890 -10.82 -19.94 23.66
N GLY A 891 -10.48 -19.00 22.81
CA GLY A 891 -10.99 -19.03 21.48
C GLY A 891 -10.17 -19.95 20.57
N ILE A 892 -10.84 -20.70 19.70
CA ILE A 892 -10.24 -21.58 18.70
C ILE A 892 -10.69 -21.13 17.30
N GLY A 893 -9.76 -21.00 16.35
CA GLY A 893 -10.13 -20.65 14.98
C GLY A 893 -10.67 -21.85 14.17
N GLY A 894 -11.77 -21.61 13.44
CA GLY A 894 -12.32 -22.55 12.45
C GLY A 894 -13.77 -22.23 12.01
N ALA A 895 -13.94 -22.04 10.68
CA ALA A 895 -15.16 -22.03 9.84
C ALA A 895 -15.90 -20.71 9.56
N GLY A 896 -15.33 -19.83 8.73
CA GLY A 896 -16.09 -18.80 7.98
C GLY A 896 -15.21 -17.92 7.09
N LYS A 897 -15.55 -17.78 5.80
CA LYS A 897 -14.91 -16.82 4.87
C LYS A 897 -15.37 -15.37 5.10
N GLU A 898 -16.43 -15.18 5.88
CA GLU A 898 -17.14 -13.91 6.03
C GLU A 898 -17.55 -13.79 7.50
N GLY A 899 -16.93 -12.86 8.22
CA GLY A 899 -17.12 -12.74 9.66
C GLY A 899 -16.44 -11.49 10.22
N PRO A 900 -17.19 -10.56 10.79
CA PRO A 900 -16.68 -9.37 11.49
C PRO A 900 -15.71 -9.65 12.64
N LEU A 901 -14.64 -8.86 12.74
CA LEU A 901 -13.52 -9.01 13.68
C LEU A 901 -13.82 -8.63 15.15
N PHE A 902 -15.04 -8.84 15.62
CA PHE A 902 -15.35 -8.86 17.04
C PHE A 902 -15.48 -10.31 17.49
N LEU A 903 -14.34 -10.93 17.83
CA LEU A 903 -14.28 -12.22 18.52
C LEU A 903 -15.07 -13.37 17.86
N GLY A 904 -15.19 -13.40 16.52
CA GLY A 904 -15.23 -14.63 15.69
C GLY A 904 -13.87 -15.35 15.61
N ILE A 905 -13.13 -15.23 16.71
CA ILE A 905 -11.91 -15.88 17.15
C ILE A 905 -10.78 -16.13 16.12
N PHE A 906 -10.30 -15.02 15.58
CA PHE A 906 -9.10 -14.88 14.73
C PHE A 906 -9.35 -15.29 13.29
N LYS A 907 -9.22 -14.32 12.38
CA LYS A 907 -8.80 -14.61 11.00
C LYS A 907 -7.41 -15.24 11.14
N GLN A 908 -7.37 -16.56 11.21
CA GLN A 908 -6.12 -17.27 11.41
C GLN A 908 -5.21 -16.94 10.22
N PRO A 909 -3.93 -16.63 10.48
CA PRO A 909 -2.94 -16.62 9.42
C PRO A 909 -3.03 -17.95 8.66
N VAL A 910 -3.08 -17.87 7.34
CA VAL A 910 -3.20 -19.07 6.49
C VAL A 910 -2.03 -20.01 6.83
N GLY A 911 -2.33 -21.27 7.14
CA GLY A 911 -1.30 -22.27 7.50
C GLY A 911 -1.02 -22.39 9.01
N ALA A 912 -1.74 -21.69 9.89
CA ALA A 912 -1.59 -21.81 11.34
C ALA A 912 -2.89 -22.21 12.05
N GLN A 913 -2.79 -23.01 13.11
CA GLN A 913 -3.87 -23.23 14.07
C GLN A 913 -3.59 -22.45 15.35
N CYS A 914 -4.40 -21.44 15.63
CA CYS A 914 -4.22 -20.53 16.74
C CYS A 914 -5.32 -20.65 17.80
N THR A 915 -4.89 -20.54 19.06
CA THR A 915 -5.73 -20.43 20.25
C THR A 915 -5.24 -19.25 21.10
N GLY A 916 -6.15 -18.50 21.69
CA GLY A 916 -5.78 -17.32 22.45
C GLY A 916 -6.95 -16.42 22.82
N TRP A 917 -6.64 -15.17 23.19
CA TRP A 917 -7.63 -14.15 23.52
C TRP A 917 -7.18 -12.74 23.11
N GLY A 918 -8.15 -11.83 23.01
CA GLY A 918 -7.90 -10.41 22.76
C GLY A 918 -8.68 -9.52 23.74
N GLY A 919 -8.14 -8.35 24.05
CA GLY A 919 -8.78 -7.34 24.88
C GLY A 919 -9.26 -6.14 24.06
N ILE A 920 -10.35 -5.51 24.54
CA ILE A 920 -10.81 -4.25 23.97
C ILE A 920 -9.67 -3.23 23.98
N GLY A 921 -9.49 -2.51 22.87
CA GLY A 921 -8.37 -1.59 22.71
C GLY A 921 -7.16 -2.14 21.97
N GLY A 922 -7.07 -3.46 21.78
CA GLY A 922 -6.07 -4.07 20.89
C GLY A 922 -5.09 -5.03 21.56
N SER A 923 -5.13 -5.22 22.89
CA SER A 923 -4.27 -6.22 23.53
C SER A 923 -4.57 -7.60 22.96
N THR A 924 -3.54 -8.40 22.71
CA THR A 924 -3.68 -9.66 21.99
C THR A 924 -2.71 -10.67 22.57
N ILE A 925 -3.15 -11.91 22.76
CA ILE A 925 -2.29 -13.03 23.13
C ILE A 925 -2.71 -14.31 22.44
N MET A 926 -1.78 -14.88 21.67
CA MET A 926 -2.01 -16.07 20.84
C MET A 926 -0.92 -17.09 21.05
N HIS A 927 -1.32 -18.35 20.93
CA HIS A 927 -0.44 -19.47 20.72
C HIS A 927 -0.87 -20.17 19.42
N CYS A 928 0.06 -20.36 18.49
CA CYS A 928 -0.20 -20.97 17.21
C CYS A 928 0.72 -22.15 16.95
N LEU A 929 0.17 -23.19 16.35
CA LEU A 929 0.91 -24.28 15.71
C LEU A 929 1.07 -23.95 14.22
N VAL A 930 2.32 -23.88 13.76
CA VAL A 930 2.73 -23.59 12.38
C VAL A 930 3.65 -24.71 11.94
N GLY A 931 3.07 -25.74 11.32
CA GLY A 931 3.73 -27.02 11.03
C GLY A 931 4.42 -27.63 12.27
N ALA A 932 5.75 -27.73 12.27
CA ALA A 932 6.57 -28.26 13.36
C ALA A 932 6.91 -27.21 14.44
N HIS A 933 6.56 -25.94 14.23
CA HIS A 933 6.85 -24.85 15.14
C HIS A 933 5.62 -24.51 16.02
N ASN A 934 5.87 -24.21 17.29
CA ASN A 934 4.90 -23.50 18.13
C ASN A 934 5.36 -22.06 18.34
N VAL A 935 4.42 -21.11 18.30
CA VAL A 935 4.70 -19.69 18.52
C VAL A 935 3.68 -19.10 19.47
N THR A 936 4.19 -18.43 20.51
CA THR A 936 3.36 -17.61 21.41
C THR A 936 3.68 -16.14 21.13
N LEU A 937 2.68 -15.34 20.75
CA LEU A 937 2.81 -13.89 20.54
C LEU A 937 1.87 -13.14 21.47
N SER A 938 2.40 -12.14 22.17
CA SER A 938 1.64 -11.21 22.99
C SER A 938 1.92 -9.77 22.58
N TYR A 939 0.88 -8.96 22.55
CA TYR A 939 0.90 -7.56 22.14
C TYR A 939 0.05 -6.73 23.09
N VAL A 940 0.61 -5.63 23.61
CA VAL A 940 -0.05 -4.79 24.62
C VAL A 940 0.15 -3.30 24.28
N PRO A 941 -0.89 -2.61 23.74
CA PRO A 941 -0.88 -1.17 23.48
C PRO A 941 -1.51 -0.35 24.61
N ASN A 942 -1.18 0.95 24.70
CA ASN A 942 -1.86 1.90 25.59
C ASN A 942 -2.86 2.84 24.89
N LEU A 943 -2.99 2.75 23.56
CA LEU A 943 -3.96 3.54 22.79
C LEU A 943 -5.06 2.63 22.27
N LEU A 944 -6.30 2.90 22.69
CA LEU A 944 -7.48 2.16 22.22
C LEU A 944 -7.68 2.38 20.71
N SER A 945 -7.93 1.29 19.98
CA SER A 945 -8.24 1.35 18.54
C SER A 945 -9.69 1.81 18.31
N PRO A 946 -9.95 2.69 17.32
CA PRO A 946 -11.30 3.10 16.92
C PRO A 946 -12.11 2.02 16.21
N LEU A 947 -11.40 1.05 15.64
CA LEU A 947 -11.96 -0.18 15.13
C LEU A 947 -11.78 -1.21 16.21
N VAL A 948 -12.81 -2.00 16.49
CA VAL A 948 -12.65 -3.08 17.46
C VAL A 948 -11.84 -4.24 16.87
N GLN A 949 -11.50 -4.11 15.60
CA GLN A 949 -10.55 -4.93 14.87
C GLN A 949 -9.20 -4.94 15.62
N LEU A 950 -8.79 -6.14 16.05
CA LEU A 950 -7.49 -6.47 16.64
C LEU A 950 -6.35 -6.38 15.59
N ASP A 951 -6.45 -5.47 14.62
CA ASP A 951 -5.65 -5.48 13.39
C ASP A 951 -4.15 -5.37 13.66
N ARG A 952 -3.75 -4.59 14.68
CA ARG A 952 -2.34 -4.40 15.03
C ARG A 952 -1.70 -5.69 15.54
N GLY A 953 -2.32 -6.33 16.54
CA GLY A 953 -1.84 -7.59 17.11
C GLY A 953 -1.90 -8.74 16.10
N MET A 954 -2.96 -8.79 15.28
CA MET A 954 -3.13 -9.82 14.24
C MET A 954 -2.18 -9.62 13.05
N LYS A 955 -1.86 -8.37 12.67
CA LYS A 955 -0.81 -8.09 11.67
C LYS A 955 0.54 -8.60 12.16
N LEU A 956 0.90 -8.30 13.40
CA LEU A 956 2.15 -8.81 14.03
C LEU A 956 2.19 -10.34 14.05
N LEU A 957 1.07 -10.99 14.39
CA LEU A 957 0.94 -12.45 14.35
C LEU A 957 1.07 -13.01 12.93
N SER A 958 0.45 -12.37 11.94
CA SER A 958 0.50 -12.82 10.55
C SER A 958 1.92 -12.75 9.99
N GLU A 959 2.67 -11.69 10.31
CA GLU A 959 4.10 -11.59 9.98
C GLU A 959 4.90 -12.72 10.66
N ALA A 960 4.63 -13.00 11.94
CA ALA A 960 5.30 -14.07 12.67
C ALA A 960 5.03 -15.45 12.06
N VAL A 961 3.77 -15.76 11.70
CA VAL A 961 3.41 -17.02 11.05
C VAL A 961 4.02 -17.13 9.66
N GLY A 962 3.98 -16.07 8.86
CA GLY A 962 4.59 -16.05 7.53
C GLY A 962 6.08 -16.40 7.58
N ILE A 963 6.82 -15.80 8.52
CA ILE A 963 8.24 -16.13 8.74
C ILE A 963 8.43 -17.61 9.12
N LEU A 964 7.49 -18.22 9.84
CA LEU A 964 7.60 -19.62 10.24
C LEU A 964 7.30 -20.58 9.11
N LEU A 965 6.31 -20.27 8.27
CA LEU A 965 6.01 -21.04 7.06
C LEU A 965 7.16 -21.00 6.05
N ASP A 966 7.77 -19.83 5.85
CA ASP A 966 8.94 -19.63 4.98
C ASP A 966 10.17 -20.46 5.39
N LEU A 967 10.20 -21.05 6.59
CA LEU A 967 11.30 -21.92 7.05
C LEU A 967 11.03 -23.41 6.87
N GLU A 968 9.76 -23.77 6.75
CA GLU A 968 9.36 -25.14 6.50
C GLU A 968 9.48 -25.49 5.01
N GLU A 969 9.26 -24.50 4.14
CA GLU A 969 9.59 -24.54 2.71
C GLU A 969 11.12 -24.48 2.49
#